data_AF-A0A8H7UB09-F1
#
_entry.id   AF-A0A8H7UB09-F1
#
_cell.length_a   1.000
_cell.length_b   1.000
_cell.length_c   1.000
_cell.angle_alpha   90.00
_cell.angle_beta   90.00
_cell.angle_gamma   90.00
#
_symmetry.space_group_name_H-M   'P 1'
#
loop_
_entity.id
_entity.type
_entity.pdbx_description
1 polymer ?
#
loop_
_entity_poly.entity_id
_entity_poly.type
_entity_poly.pdbx_seq_one_letter_code
_entity_poly.pdbx_strand_id
1 'polypeptide(L)'
;MSDERAKKRSKTAKMENSVDPKDNPYLAHLQPTEKNFHGLVAGKTTGALAEKIEDGDINPFNNKPFSAKYKKILEGRRKLPVHAQRDEFLRMVHENQMIVLVGETGSGKTTQIPQFLVYDDLPNLKRKQIACTQPRRVAATSVAQRVADEMDLPLGQEVGYNIRFEDNTSPSTFLKYMTDGMLLREAMSDPDLSRYSALILDEAHERTLNTDILMGLVKEICRRRKDLKVIVMSATLDAGKFQKYFNNAPLLSVPGRTFPVEIYYTPEPERDYLEAAIRTVLQIHLCESEGDILVFLTGEEEIEDACRKIKAEVDEQIRQADCGPLKVVPLYSSLPPNAQQRIFDPAPPARKPGGAPGRKVIVSTNVAETSLTIDGIVYVVDPGFSKQKVYNPRIRVESLLVSPISKASAQQRAGRAGRTRPGKAFRLYTENAFTKELIEQTYPEILRSNLGTVVLQLKKLQIDDLVHFDFMDPPAPETLMRALELLNYLGALDDDGNLTPLGEVMSMFPLDPQLSKMLIDSPSFRCSNEILSITALLSVPQIFIRPNEARKAADEAKANFSHPDGDHLTLLNAYHAYKSNGEDPKWCYDNFLNQRSLKSADNVRNQLKRTMEQYDLDLVSTNFEDKSYYTNIRKAMVAGYFMQVAHLERTGHYLTVKDNQVVQLHPSCCLDHKPEWVLYNEFVLTTRNYIRTCTEVKADWLIDCAPQYYDLSNFPNCEGKRVLEKVMTRRAARAYEDGKKTKKKKKDQHEAYGTLIAQAVDVMEIDVGWTRSKQLWRPLMARGVFGGQVVAQALMAASERGISFEHQISMPQVPSPESLPSDDARVEELLKHPDLEIPEKYRTYLQQRLQEKAPIDYREVHVPTVQELANLTPVKSDRQQVWFKCHGTLNDDPVLHQAVLAYASDAYLLHTAVRTSGLQRTEIGMMASLDHTMWLHAPFRADEWLLYDMDSPRAANGRGLCFGRIYKQDGTLVASTAQEGIIRLSLRSQEKRREKAKESKL
;
A
#
# COMPACT_ATOMS: atom_id res chain seq x y z
N MET A 1 41.13 26.77 8.18
CA MET A 1 40.37 25.62 7.64
C MET A 1 39.40 25.95 6.50
N SER A 2 39.30 27.21 6.05
CA SER A 2 38.47 27.62 4.89
C SER A 2 39.24 27.64 3.55
N ASP A 3 40.56 27.86 3.56
CA ASP A 3 41.36 28.00 2.32
C ASP A 3 41.81 26.69 1.67
N GLU A 4 41.86 25.58 2.41
CA GLU A 4 42.14 24.25 1.82
C GLU A 4 40.94 23.68 1.04
N ARG A 5 39.70 24.05 1.41
CA ARG A 5 38.49 23.63 0.70
C ARG A 5 38.31 24.38 -0.63
N ALA A 6 38.80 25.62 -0.73
CA ALA A 6 38.76 26.40 -1.97
C ALA A 6 39.77 25.88 -3.01
N LYS A 7 40.99 25.51 -2.59
CA LYS A 7 42.00 24.90 -3.48
C LYS A 7 41.64 23.50 -3.96
N LYS A 8 40.87 22.72 -3.19
CA LYS A 8 40.34 21.41 -3.65
C LYS A 8 39.25 21.56 -4.71
N ARG A 9 38.36 22.55 -4.61
CA ARG A 9 37.31 22.80 -5.64
C ARG A 9 37.87 23.34 -6.95
N SER A 10 38.97 24.10 -6.92
CA SER A 10 39.60 24.60 -8.15
C SER A 10 40.39 23.54 -8.94
N LYS A 11 40.84 22.46 -8.30
CA LYS A 11 41.50 21.34 -9.00
C LYS A 11 40.52 20.36 -9.64
N THR A 12 39.27 20.28 -9.16
CA THR A 12 38.23 19.43 -9.77
C THR A 12 37.64 20.06 -11.03
N ALA A 13 37.59 21.39 -11.13
CA ALA A 13 37.01 22.10 -12.29
C ALA A 13 37.93 22.19 -13.53
N LYS A 14 39.16 21.68 -13.48
CA LYS A 14 40.10 21.64 -14.63
C LYS A 14 40.30 20.23 -15.20
N MET A 15 39.50 19.26 -14.77
CA MET A 15 39.57 17.86 -15.20
C MET A 15 38.26 17.36 -15.85
N GLU A 16 37.44 18.29 -16.38
CA GLU A 16 36.12 17.98 -16.97
C GLU A 16 36.00 18.24 -18.48
N ASN A 17 37.09 18.53 -19.21
CA ASN A 17 37.04 18.73 -20.67
C ASN A 17 37.95 17.77 -21.43
N SER A 18 37.72 16.47 -21.31
CA SER A 18 38.27 15.48 -22.28
C SER A 18 37.43 14.23 -22.47
N VAL A 19 36.13 14.25 -22.16
CA VAL A 19 35.25 13.10 -22.41
C VAL A 19 34.59 13.31 -23.76
N ASP A 20 34.94 12.46 -24.73
CA ASP A 20 34.27 12.34 -26.03
C ASP A 20 32.75 12.22 -25.77
N PRO A 21 31.87 12.96 -26.46
CA PRO A 21 30.42 12.85 -26.32
C PRO A 21 29.86 11.42 -26.38
N LYS A 22 30.62 10.45 -26.91
CA LYS A 22 30.31 9.00 -26.90
C LYS A 22 30.37 8.34 -25.52
N ASP A 23 31.08 8.91 -24.56
CA ASP A 23 31.29 8.35 -23.22
C ASP A 23 30.40 9.01 -22.14
N ASN A 24 29.47 9.89 -22.56
CA ASN A 24 28.49 10.50 -21.66
C ASN A 24 27.18 9.67 -21.63
N PRO A 25 26.86 8.98 -20.52
CA PRO A 25 25.68 8.10 -20.43
C PRO A 25 24.34 8.83 -20.50
N TYR A 26 24.29 10.16 -20.34
CA TYR A 26 23.06 10.96 -20.39
C TYR A 26 22.78 11.56 -21.79
N LEU A 27 23.77 11.64 -22.67
CA LEU A 27 23.65 12.22 -24.03
C LEU A 27 23.65 11.17 -25.15
N ALA A 28 23.69 9.88 -24.81
CA ALA A 28 23.77 8.78 -25.77
C ALA A 28 22.47 8.53 -26.57
N HIS A 29 21.43 9.35 -26.40
CA HIS A 29 20.11 9.22 -27.04
C HIS A 29 20.01 9.88 -28.43
N LEU A 30 21.08 10.55 -28.91
CA LEU A 30 21.00 11.44 -30.06
C LEU A 30 21.41 10.88 -31.42
N GLN A 31 21.88 9.63 -31.56
CA GLN A 31 22.13 9.06 -32.89
C GLN A 31 21.76 7.57 -33.01
N PRO A 32 20.84 7.20 -33.91
CA PRO A 32 20.58 5.80 -34.26
C PRO A 32 21.72 5.30 -35.16
N THR A 33 22.56 4.40 -34.66
CA THR A 33 23.43 3.62 -35.54
C THR A 33 22.69 2.36 -35.97
N GLU A 34 22.17 2.35 -37.20
CA GLU A 34 21.83 1.11 -37.90
C GLU A 34 23.10 0.26 -38.02
N LYS A 35 23.27 -0.72 -37.11
CA LYS A 35 24.31 -1.74 -37.23
C LYS A 35 23.66 -3.08 -37.54
N ASN A 36 24.07 -3.70 -38.65
CA ASN A 36 23.80 -5.09 -38.95
C ASN A 36 24.34 -5.98 -37.82
N PHE A 37 23.47 -6.61 -37.03
CA PHE A 37 23.84 -7.56 -35.98
C PHE A 37 24.08 -8.94 -36.60
N HIS A 38 25.30 -9.21 -37.06
CA HIS A 38 25.67 -10.46 -37.73
C HIS A 38 24.78 -10.82 -38.95
N GLY A 39 24.24 -9.80 -39.63
CA GLY A 39 23.35 -9.97 -40.79
C GLY A 39 21.85 -10.05 -40.44
N LEU A 40 21.49 -10.00 -39.16
CA LEU A 40 20.10 -9.85 -38.73
C LEU A 40 19.65 -8.39 -38.82
N VAL A 41 18.41 -8.22 -39.28
CA VAL A 41 17.72 -6.93 -39.36
C VAL A 41 16.43 -7.05 -38.58
N ALA A 42 16.19 -6.10 -37.68
CA ALA A 42 15.05 -6.19 -36.77
C ALA A 42 13.71 -6.27 -37.51
N GLY A 43 12.86 -7.24 -37.16
CA GLY A 43 11.56 -7.48 -37.80
C GLY A 43 11.63 -8.02 -39.24
N LYS A 44 12.80 -8.52 -39.66
CA LYS A 44 13.03 -9.19 -40.96
C LYS A 44 13.82 -10.49 -40.80
N THR A 45 13.99 -10.97 -39.57
CA THR A 45 14.74 -12.20 -39.30
C THR A 45 13.89 -13.42 -39.72
N THR A 46 14.54 -14.39 -40.37
CA THR A 46 13.95 -15.71 -40.67
C THR A 46 14.54 -16.78 -39.75
N GLY A 47 13.86 -17.92 -39.60
CA GLY A 47 14.35 -19.05 -38.82
C GLY A 47 15.73 -19.51 -39.30
N ALA A 48 15.92 -19.65 -40.62
CA ALA A 48 17.19 -20.04 -41.21
C ALA A 48 18.35 -19.05 -40.93
N LEU A 49 18.06 -17.74 -40.91
CA LEU A 49 19.09 -16.72 -40.58
C LEU A 49 19.51 -16.80 -39.12
N ALA A 50 18.55 -16.99 -38.22
CA ALA A 50 18.84 -17.10 -36.80
C ALA A 50 19.55 -18.42 -36.46
N GLU A 51 19.14 -19.53 -37.07
CA GLU A 51 19.81 -20.83 -36.94
C GLU A 51 21.28 -20.78 -37.36
N LYS A 52 21.59 -20.06 -38.45
CA LYS A 52 22.97 -19.87 -38.89
C LYS A 52 23.85 -19.19 -37.84
N ILE A 53 23.28 -18.31 -37.03
CA ILE A 53 24.01 -17.60 -35.96
C ILE A 53 24.09 -18.48 -34.71
N GLU A 54 23.03 -19.21 -34.39
CA GLU A 54 23.01 -20.20 -33.30
C GLU A 54 24.03 -21.33 -33.54
N ASP A 55 24.25 -21.74 -34.79
CA ASP A 55 25.26 -22.74 -35.18
C ASP A 55 26.68 -22.18 -35.31
N GLY A 56 26.88 -20.87 -35.16
CA GLY A 56 28.19 -20.24 -35.22
C GLY A 56 29.12 -20.69 -34.10
N ASP A 57 30.41 -20.39 -34.21
CA ASP A 57 31.38 -20.72 -33.15
C ASP A 57 31.39 -19.70 -32.00
N ILE A 58 30.91 -18.49 -32.25
CA ILE A 58 30.96 -17.36 -31.33
C ILE A 58 29.54 -16.94 -30.95
N ASN A 59 29.30 -16.77 -29.65
CA ASN A 59 28.06 -16.23 -29.13
C ASN A 59 27.91 -14.75 -29.51
N PRO A 60 26.84 -14.37 -30.25
CA PRO A 60 26.70 -13.03 -30.80
C PRO A 60 26.46 -11.94 -29.75
N PHE A 61 26.09 -12.31 -28.52
CA PHE A 61 25.75 -11.34 -27.47
C PHE A 61 26.95 -10.97 -26.60
N ASN A 62 27.89 -11.88 -26.37
CA ASN A 62 29.05 -11.66 -25.50
C ASN A 62 30.42 -11.83 -26.21
N ASN A 63 30.42 -12.18 -27.51
CA ASN A 63 31.61 -12.43 -28.34
C ASN A 63 32.56 -13.50 -27.80
N LYS A 64 32.07 -14.45 -26.98
CA LYS A 64 32.84 -15.60 -26.49
C LYS A 64 32.50 -16.85 -27.29
N PRO A 65 33.41 -17.83 -27.41
CA PRO A 65 33.09 -19.11 -28.02
C PRO A 65 31.95 -19.82 -27.29
N PHE A 66 31.02 -20.43 -28.02
CA PHE A 66 29.96 -21.23 -27.41
C PHE A 66 30.52 -22.46 -26.69
N SER A 67 29.98 -22.76 -25.52
CA SER A 67 30.38 -23.92 -24.72
C SER A 67 29.90 -25.26 -25.32
N ALA A 68 30.55 -26.36 -24.95
CA ALA A 68 30.08 -27.69 -25.31
C ALA A 68 28.69 -28.00 -24.71
N LYS A 69 28.38 -27.40 -23.54
CA LYS A 69 27.06 -27.48 -22.89
C LYS A 69 25.99 -26.84 -23.79
N TYR A 70 26.27 -25.66 -24.36
CA TYR A 70 25.36 -24.99 -25.30
C TYR A 70 25.02 -25.87 -26.50
N LYS A 71 26.03 -26.41 -27.20
CA LYS A 71 25.81 -27.23 -28.41
C LYS A 71 24.91 -28.44 -28.13
N LYS A 72 25.15 -29.14 -27.02
CA LYS A 72 24.30 -30.26 -26.57
C LYS A 72 22.86 -29.83 -26.27
N ILE A 73 22.69 -28.66 -25.65
CA ILE A 73 21.36 -28.13 -25.34
C ILE A 73 20.62 -27.70 -26.62
N LEU A 74 21.31 -27.07 -27.57
CA LEU A 74 20.76 -26.62 -28.85
C LEU A 74 20.18 -27.79 -29.66
N GLU A 75 20.89 -28.92 -29.75
CA GLU A 75 20.40 -30.14 -30.41
C GLU A 75 19.07 -30.66 -29.81
N GLY A 76 18.91 -30.56 -28.48
CA GLY A 76 17.68 -30.93 -27.80
C GLY A 76 16.54 -29.96 -28.09
N ARG A 77 16.82 -28.65 -28.06
CA ARG A 77 15.82 -27.59 -28.27
C ARG A 77 15.22 -27.59 -29.67
N ARG A 78 16.00 -27.92 -30.69
CA ARG A 78 15.52 -28.04 -32.09
C ARG A 78 14.48 -29.15 -32.27
N LYS A 79 14.41 -30.11 -31.34
CA LYS A 79 13.41 -31.18 -31.33
C LYS A 79 12.10 -30.75 -30.66
N LEU A 80 12.02 -29.56 -30.06
CA LEU A 80 10.78 -29.09 -29.42
C LEU A 80 9.73 -28.72 -30.48
N PRO A 81 8.42 -28.99 -30.22
CA PRO A 81 7.34 -28.69 -31.16
C PRO A 81 7.34 -27.25 -31.67
N VAL A 82 7.56 -26.28 -30.78
CA VAL A 82 7.53 -24.85 -31.14
C VAL A 82 8.60 -24.46 -32.15
N HIS A 83 9.72 -25.19 -32.20
CA HIS A 83 10.82 -24.90 -33.12
C HIS A 83 10.41 -25.18 -34.57
N ALA A 84 9.58 -26.20 -34.81
CA ALA A 84 9.09 -26.54 -36.15
C ALA A 84 8.21 -25.43 -36.76
N GLN A 85 7.66 -24.54 -35.93
CA GLN A 85 6.81 -23.41 -36.35
C GLN A 85 7.48 -22.06 -36.11
N ARG A 86 8.82 -22.02 -36.00
CA ARG A 86 9.57 -20.77 -35.80
C ARG A 86 9.28 -19.74 -36.90
N ASP A 87 9.34 -20.13 -38.17
CA ASP A 87 9.08 -19.21 -39.29
C ASP A 87 7.63 -18.72 -39.32
N GLU A 88 6.67 -19.59 -39.00
CA GLU A 88 5.26 -19.21 -38.92
C GLU A 88 5.04 -18.19 -37.79
N PHE A 89 5.64 -18.42 -36.62
CA PHE A 89 5.62 -17.48 -35.50
C PHE A 89 6.21 -16.12 -35.88
N LEU A 90 7.41 -16.09 -36.47
CA LEU A 90 8.08 -14.85 -36.86
C LEU A 90 7.24 -14.05 -37.87
N ARG A 91 6.68 -14.73 -38.89
CA ARG A 91 5.77 -14.10 -39.84
C ARG A 91 4.56 -13.46 -39.14
N MET A 92 3.93 -14.17 -38.21
CA MET A 92 2.81 -13.62 -37.45
C MET A 92 3.22 -12.40 -36.60
N VAL A 93 4.39 -12.44 -35.95
CA VAL A 93 4.95 -11.31 -35.17
C VAL A 93 5.21 -10.10 -36.05
N HIS A 94 5.68 -10.29 -37.27
CA HIS A 94 5.91 -9.19 -38.22
C HIS A 94 4.59 -8.54 -38.64
N GLU A 95 3.58 -9.34 -38.97
CA GLU A 95 2.28 -8.89 -39.48
C GLU A 95 1.35 -8.31 -38.40
N ASN A 96 1.50 -8.71 -37.14
CA ASN A 96 0.51 -8.44 -36.09
C ASN A 96 1.14 -7.78 -34.85
N GLN A 97 0.35 -6.96 -34.16
CA GLN A 97 0.76 -6.34 -32.90
C GLN A 97 0.57 -7.28 -31.70
N MET A 98 -0.56 -8.00 -31.68
CA MET A 98 -0.95 -8.93 -30.62
C MET A 98 -1.13 -10.31 -31.22
N ILE A 99 -0.64 -11.35 -30.54
CA ILE A 99 -0.77 -12.75 -30.98
C ILE A 99 -1.15 -13.61 -29.78
N VAL A 100 -2.06 -14.56 -30.00
CA VAL A 100 -2.35 -15.61 -29.04
C VAL A 100 -1.60 -16.87 -29.48
N LEU A 101 -0.84 -17.47 -28.58
CA LEU A 101 -0.12 -18.72 -28.83
C LEU A 101 -0.62 -19.78 -27.87
N VAL A 102 -1.12 -20.88 -28.43
CA VAL A 102 -1.54 -22.05 -27.65
C VAL A 102 -0.66 -23.22 -27.98
N GLY A 103 -0.25 -23.93 -26.95
CA GLY A 103 0.47 -25.19 -27.12
C GLY A 103 0.56 -25.91 -25.80
N GLU A 104 0.60 -27.23 -25.84
CA GLU A 104 0.68 -28.03 -24.63
C GLU A 104 1.92 -27.70 -23.79
N THR A 105 1.86 -28.04 -22.50
CA THR A 105 3.01 -27.85 -21.65
C THR A 105 4.18 -28.75 -22.07
N GLY A 106 5.41 -28.22 -22.06
CA GLY A 106 6.58 -28.94 -22.59
C GLY A 106 6.81 -28.76 -24.09
N SER A 107 5.94 -28.05 -24.81
CA SER A 107 6.13 -27.74 -26.25
C SER A 107 7.26 -26.74 -26.53
N GLY A 108 7.79 -26.07 -25.49
CA GLY A 108 8.88 -25.11 -25.57
C GLY A 108 8.47 -23.63 -25.57
N LYS A 109 7.20 -23.29 -25.29
CA LYS A 109 6.69 -21.91 -25.29
C LYS A 109 7.57 -20.93 -24.48
N THR A 110 7.66 -21.16 -23.17
CA THR A 110 8.31 -20.25 -22.21
C THR A 110 9.82 -20.10 -22.45
N THR A 111 10.47 -21.16 -22.94
CA THR A 111 11.93 -21.15 -23.17
C THR A 111 12.27 -20.61 -24.55
N GLN A 112 11.59 -21.02 -25.62
CA GLN A 112 12.00 -20.70 -26.99
C GLN A 112 11.39 -19.41 -27.54
N ILE A 113 10.11 -19.11 -27.25
CA ILE A 113 9.44 -17.91 -27.81
C ILE A 113 10.15 -16.61 -27.46
N PRO A 114 10.55 -16.37 -26.19
CA PRO A 114 11.30 -15.16 -25.86
C PRO A 114 12.65 -15.09 -26.58
N GLN A 115 13.34 -16.22 -26.79
CA GLN A 115 14.60 -16.27 -27.54
C GLN A 115 14.39 -15.96 -29.03
N PHE A 116 13.31 -16.48 -29.64
CA PHE A 116 12.97 -16.14 -31.03
C PHE A 116 12.77 -14.64 -31.20
N LEU A 117 12.09 -14.01 -30.25
CA LEU A 117 11.91 -12.55 -30.22
C LEU A 117 13.23 -11.81 -29.97
N VAL A 118 14.16 -12.32 -29.15
CA VAL A 118 15.48 -11.68 -28.99
C VAL A 118 16.22 -11.63 -30.34
N TYR A 119 16.24 -12.74 -31.08
CA TYR A 119 16.92 -12.80 -32.39
C TYR A 119 16.21 -11.99 -33.48
N ASP A 120 14.92 -11.73 -33.35
CA ASP A 120 14.16 -10.92 -34.33
C ASP A 120 14.08 -9.44 -33.97
N ASP A 121 13.71 -9.11 -32.74
CA ASP A 121 13.48 -7.73 -32.31
C ASP A 121 14.79 -6.98 -32.03
N LEU A 122 15.87 -7.72 -31.73
CA LEU A 122 17.19 -7.19 -31.37
C LEU A 122 17.09 -6.10 -30.27
N PRO A 123 16.51 -6.42 -29.10
CA PRO A 123 16.21 -5.46 -28.05
C PRO A 123 17.47 -4.71 -27.56
N ASN A 124 18.62 -5.37 -27.58
CA ASN A 124 19.93 -4.81 -27.28
C ASN A 124 20.32 -3.63 -28.20
N LEU A 125 20.01 -3.70 -29.50
CA LEU A 125 20.26 -2.61 -30.44
C LEU A 125 19.27 -1.45 -30.25
N LYS A 126 18.03 -1.76 -29.89
CA LYS A 126 16.97 -0.78 -29.61
C LYS A 126 17.10 -0.14 -28.23
N ARG A 127 18.05 -0.60 -27.39
CA ARG A 127 18.14 -0.28 -25.96
C ARG A 127 16.81 -0.49 -25.22
N LYS A 128 16.08 -1.55 -25.59
CA LYS A 128 14.83 -2.02 -24.98
C LYS A 128 15.02 -3.43 -24.41
N GLN A 129 13.99 -3.97 -23.77
CA GLN A 129 13.95 -5.30 -23.18
C GLN A 129 12.73 -6.09 -23.67
N ILE A 130 12.80 -7.41 -23.53
CA ILE A 130 11.67 -8.32 -23.66
C ILE A 130 11.32 -8.80 -22.25
N ALA A 131 10.06 -8.64 -21.85
CA ALA A 131 9.55 -9.19 -20.60
C ALA A 131 8.70 -10.43 -20.87
N CYS A 132 8.99 -11.50 -20.13
CA CYS A 132 8.15 -12.70 -20.08
C CYS A 132 7.61 -12.86 -18.66
N THR A 133 6.30 -12.71 -18.50
CA THR A 133 5.67 -12.84 -17.19
C THR A 133 5.42 -14.30 -16.85
N GLN A 134 5.45 -14.62 -15.56
CA GLN A 134 5.15 -15.94 -15.02
C GLN A 134 4.27 -15.77 -13.77
N PRO A 135 3.17 -16.51 -13.63
CA PRO A 135 2.35 -16.47 -12.42
C PRO A 135 3.13 -16.82 -11.14
N ARG A 136 4.13 -17.70 -11.25
CA ARG A 136 4.84 -18.30 -10.10
C ARG A 136 6.29 -17.83 -10.04
N ARG A 137 6.73 -17.45 -8.82
CA ARG A 137 8.12 -17.03 -8.54
C ARG A 137 9.14 -18.10 -8.96
N VAL A 138 8.87 -19.36 -8.62
CA VAL A 138 9.77 -20.51 -8.91
C VAL A 138 9.91 -20.74 -10.42
N ALA A 139 8.82 -20.54 -11.17
CA ALA A 139 8.86 -20.64 -12.63
C ALA A 139 9.75 -19.54 -13.22
N ALA A 140 9.54 -18.27 -12.81
CA ALA A 140 10.36 -17.15 -13.27
C ALA A 140 11.87 -17.35 -13.02
N THR A 141 12.26 -17.77 -11.81
CA THR A 141 13.68 -17.96 -11.46
C THR A 141 14.30 -19.16 -12.18
N SER A 142 13.61 -20.31 -12.19
CA SER A 142 14.11 -21.53 -12.81
C SER A 142 14.21 -21.41 -14.33
N VAL A 143 13.22 -20.77 -14.97
CA VAL A 143 13.23 -20.59 -16.42
C VAL A 143 14.25 -19.55 -16.86
N ALA A 144 14.46 -18.48 -16.09
CA ALA A 144 15.53 -17.53 -16.36
C ALA A 144 16.90 -18.21 -16.31
N GLN A 145 17.16 -19.04 -15.29
CA GLN A 145 18.40 -19.82 -15.19
C GLN A 145 18.55 -20.79 -16.37
N ARG A 146 17.46 -21.48 -16.74
CA ARG A 146 17.45 -22.40 -17.88
C ARG A 146 17.75 -21.65 -19.18
N VAL A 147 17.14 -20.50 -19.41
CA VAL A 147 17.30 -19.74 -20.65
C VAL A 147 18.67 -19.07 -20.72
N ALA A 148 19.22 -18.63 -19.59
CA ALA A 148 20.62 -18.21 -19.49
C ALA A 148 21.58 -19.34 -19.92
N ASP A 149 21.34 -20.58 -19.45
CA ASP A 149 22.08 -21.76 -19.90
C ASP A 149 21.87 -22.07 -21.40
N GLU A 150 20.64 -21.90 -21.91
CA GLU A 150 20.31 -22.13 -23.32
C GLU A 150 20.94 -21.09 -24.26
N MET A 151 21.15 -19.87 -23.78
CA MET A 151 21.81 -18.79 -24.52
C MET A 151 23.33 -18.72 -24.27
N ASP A 152 23.86 -19.56 -23.38
CA ASP A 152 25.26 -19.56 -22.94
C ASP A 152 25.71 -18.21 -22.35
N LEU A 153 24.84 -17.62 -21.51
CA LEU A 153 25.00 -16.31 -20.89
C LEU A 153 24.92 -16.42 -19.35
N PRO A 154 25.64 -15.59 -18.59
CA PRO A 154 25.53 -15.57 -17.14
C PRO A 154 24.19 -14.98 -16.69
N LEU A 155 23.50 -15.67 -15.79
CA LEU A 155 22.25 -15.19 -15.19
C LEU A 155 22.48 -13.87 -14.44
N GLY A 156 21.59 -12.89 -14.64
CA GLY A 156 21.65 -11.56 -14.05
C GLY A 156 22.32 -10.51 -14.94
N GLN A 157 22.98 -10.93 -16.03
CA GLN A 157 23.52 -10.05 -17.06
C GLN A 157 22.50 -9.90 -18.20
N GLU A 158 22.73 -10.48 -19.36
CA GLU A 158 21.86 -10.36 -20.54
C GLU A 158 20.47 -11.00 -20.34
N VAL A 159 20.42 -12.13 -19.62
CA VAL A 159 19.20 -12.81 -19.20
C VAL A 159 19.08 -12.70 -17.68
N GLY A 160 17.95 -12.22 -17.18
CA GLY A 160 17.74 -12.01 -15.75
C GLY A 160 16.30 -12.28 -15.31
N TYR A 161 16.05 -12.16 -14.01
CA TYR A 161 14.69 -12.22 -13.48
C TYR A 161 14.39 -11.13 -12.44
N ASN A 162 13.11 -10.78 -12.32
CA ASN A 162 12.64 -9.85 -11.30
C ASN A 162 11.37 -10.39 -10.62
N ILE A 163 11.44 -10.66 -9.31
CA ILE A 163 10.31 -11.11 -8.50
C ILE A 163 10.16 -10.23 -7.26
N ARG A 164 9.01 -10.30 -6.58
CA ARG A 164 8.79 -9.50 -5.36
C ARG A 164 9.90 -9.77 -4.35
N PHE A 165 10.59 -8.70 -3.97
CA PHE A 165 11.71 -8.65 -3.04
C PHE A 165 13.05 -9.24 -3.52
N GLU A 166 13.19 -9.59 -4.81
CA GLU A 166 14.45 -10.11 -5.37
C GLU A 166 14.58 -9.73 -6.86
N ASP A 167 15.56 -8.87 -7.17
CA ASP A 167 15.86 -8.41 -8.52
C ASP A 167 17.26 -8.89 -8.92
N ASN A 168 17.32 -9.80 -9.90
CA ASN A 168 18.56 -10.33 -10.45
C ASN A 168 18.66 -9.93 -11.93
N THR A 169 18.81 -8.62 -12.13
CA THR A 169 19.00 -7.97 -13.44
C THR A 169 20.13 -6.94 -13.37
N SER A 170 20.57 -6.47 -14.54
CA SER A 170 21.62 -5.47 -14.67
C SER A 170 21.34 -4.56 -15.88
N PRO A 171 22.12 -3.48 -16.10
CA PRO A 171 21.95 -2.61 -17.27
C PRO A 171 22.10 -3.32 -18.62
N SER A 172 22.76 -4.48 -18.69
CA SER A 172 22.92 -5.28 -19.91
C SER A 172 21.75 -6.23 -20.17
N THR A 173 20.81 -6.39 -19.23
CA THR A 173 19.67 -7.29 -19.38
C THR A 173 18.79 -6.85 -20.54
N PHE A 174 18.54 -7.74 -21.49
CA PHE A 174 17.59 -7.53 -22.58
C PHE A 174 16.45 -8.56 -22.59
N LEU A 175 16.62 -9.69 -21.89
CA LEU A 175 15.55 -10.68 -21.67
C LEU A 175 15.31 -10.84 -20.18
N LYS A 176 14.12 -10.47 -19.73
CA LYS A 176 13.74 -10.48 -18.32
C LYS A 176 12.54 -11.40 -18.10
N TYR A 177 12.69 -12.38 -17.23
CA TYR A 177 11.57 -13.16 -16.70
C TYR A 177 11.10 -12.55 -15.39
N MET A 178 9.80 -12.35 -15.22
CA MET A 178 9.30 -11.70 -14.01
C MET A 178 7.95 -12.21 -13.60
N THR A 179 7.55 -11.98 -12.36
CA THR A 179 6.16 -12.25 -11.99
C THR A 179 5.24 -11.17 -12.56
N ASP A 180 4.01 -11.53 -12.89
CA ASP A 180 2.97 -10.62 -13.39
C ASP A 180 2.83 -9.36 -12.50
N GLY A 181 2.80 -9.56 -11.17
CA GLY A 181 2.73 -8.45 -10.22
C GLY A 181 3.94 -7.50 -10.22
N MET A 182 5.12 -7.97 -10.67
CA MET A 182 6.29 -7.09 -10.83
C MET A 182 6.16 -6.24 -12.10
N LEU A 183 5.63 -6.79 -13.20
CA LEU A 183 5.40 -6.01 -14.41
C LEU A 183 4.31 -4.94 -14.18
N LEU A 184 3.26 -5.32 -13.44
CA LEU A 184 2.21 -4.37 -13.03
C LEU A 184 2.79 -3.24 -12.17
N ARG A 185 3.70 -3.55 -11.25
CA ARG A 185 4.40 -2.51 -10.46
C ARG A 185 5.28 -1.62 -11.34
N GLU A 186 6.01 -2.18 -12.30
CA GLU A 186 6.79 -1.37 -13.23
C GLU A 186 5.87 -0.43 -14.05
N ALA A 187 4.67 -0.88 -14.42
CA ALA A 187 3.67 -0.05 -15.11
C ALA A 187 3.21 1.14 -14.24
N MET A 188 3.19 1.02 -12.92
CA MET A 188 2.82 2.14 -12.03
C MET A 188 3.83 3.30 -12.06
N SER A 189 5.09 3.01 -12.38
CA SER A 189 6.15 4.01 -12.52
C SER A 189 6.44 4.40 -13.97
N ASP A 190 6.15 3.49 -14.92
CA ASP A 190 6.29 3.66 -16.37
C ASP A 190 5.00 3.18 -17.05
N PRO A 191 3.93 4.02 -17.12
CA PRO A 191 2.61 3.63 -17.63
C PRO A 191 2.58 3.18 -19.09
N ASP A 192 3.58 3.59 -19.89
CA ASP A 192 3.72 3.18 -21.29
C ASP A 192 4.66 1.96 -21.44
N LEU A 193 5.21 1.45 -20.34
CA LEU A 193 6.16 0.34 -20.30
C LEU A 193 7.29 0.55 -21.33
N SER A 194 7.80 1.78 -21.38
CA SER A 194 8.73 2.30 -22.40
C SER A 194 10.00 1.46 -22.57
N ARG A 195 10.44 0.82 -21.47
CA ARG A 195 11.59 -0.10 -21.42
C ARG A 195 11.42 -1.34 -22.29
N TYR A 196 10.18 -1.71 -22.62
CA TYR A 196 9.88 -2.96 -23.33
C TYR A 196 9.51 -2.74 -24.79
N SER A 197 10.06 -3.60 -25.66
CA SER A 197 9.68 -3.72 -27.08
C SER A 197 8.71 -4.86 -27.33
N ALA A 198 8.80 -5.93 -26.53
CA ALA A 198 7.84 -7.02 -26.53
C ALA A 198 7.47 -7.45 -25.10
N LEU A 199 6.19 -7.76 -24.89
CA LEU A 199 5.65 -8.34 -23.68
C LEU A 199 5.08 -9.71 -23.97
N ILE A 200 5.41 -10.69 -23.14
CA ILE A 200 4.91 -12.04 -23.22
C ILE A 200 4.15 -12.34 -21.93
N LEU A 201 2.83 -12.45 -22.03
CA LEU A 201 1.96 -12.86 -20.92
C LEU A 201 1.84 -14.38 -20.98
N ASP A 202 2.74 -15.08 -20.27
CA ASP A 202 2.77 -16.54 -20.28
C ASP A 202 1.82 -17.15 -19.24
N GLU A 203 1.44 -18.40 -19.47
CA GLU A 203 0.54 -19.17 -18.63
C GLU A 203 -0.77 -18.41 -18.31
N ALA A 204 -1.28 -17.64 -19.27
CA ALA A 204 -2.43 -16.75 -19.10
C ALA A 204 -3.73 -17.49 -18.69
N HIS A 205 -3.77 -18.81 -18.88
CA HIS A 205 -4.84 -19.68 -18.42
C HIS A 205 -4.92 -19.84 -16.90
N GLU A 206 -3.86 -19.52 -16.13
CA GLU A 206 -3.96 -19.51 -14.67
C GLU A 206 -4.88 -18.38 -14.17
N ARG A 207 -5.17 -17.37 -15.02
CA ARG A 207 -6.13 -16.28 -14.75
C ARG A 207 -5.94 -15.67 -13.37
N THR A 208 -4.68 -15.37 -13.03
CA THR A 208 -4.35 -14.71 -11.76
C THR A 208 -4.86 -13.28 -11.76
N LEU A 209 -4.99 -12.72 -10.56
CA LEU A 209 -5.45 -11.34 -10.39
C LEU A 209 -4.57 -10.36 -11.18
N ASN A 210 -3.25 -10.49 -11.08
CA ASN A 210 -2.32 -9.58 -11.76
C ASN A 210 -2.32 -9.79 -13.29
N THR A 211 -2.46 -11.04 -13.76
CA THR A 211 -2.53 -11.34 -15.19
C THR A 211 -3.70 -10.61 -15.83
N ASP A 212 -4.89 -10.69 -15.21
CA ASP A 212 -6.11 -10.09 -15.74
C ASP A 212 -6.03 -8.56 -15.81
N ILE A 213 -5.44 -7.93 -14.79
CA ILE A 213 -5.20 -6.48 -14.79
C ILE A 213 -4.20 -6.09 -15.88
N LEU A 214 -3.09 -6.83 -15.99
CA LEU A 214 -2.11 -6.59 -17.05
C LEU A 214 -2.72 -6.72 -18.44
N MET A 215 -3.61 -7.68 -18.68
CA MET A 215 -4.27 -7.83 -19.99
C MET A 215 -5.06 -6.57 -20.37
N GLY A 216 -5.83 -6.00 -19.44
CA GLY A 216 -6.57 -4.75 -19.67
C GLY A 216 -5.65 -3.56 -19.92
N LEU A 217 -4.61 -3.40 -19.08
CA LEU A 217 -3.63 -2.32 -19.22
C LEU A 217 -2.85 -2.41 -20.54
N VAL A 218 -2.33 -3.59 -20.87
CA VAL A 218 -1.55 -3.82 -22.08
C VAL A 218 -2.41 -3.59 -23.33
N LYS A 219 -3.68 -4.01 -23.32
CA LYS A 219 -4.62 -3.73 -24.40
C LYS A 219 -4.79 -2.22 -24.62
N GLU A 220 -4.84 -1.44 -23.54
CA GLU A 220 -4.90 0.02 -23.60
C GLU A 220 -3.58 0.64 -24.09
N ILE A 221 -2.44 0.20 -23.56
CA ILE A 221 -1.10 0.65 -23.98
C ILE A 221 -0.91 0.41 -25.47
N CYS A 222 -1.30 -0.74 -26.02
CA CYS A 222 -1.20 -1.04 -27.45
C CYS A 222 -2.05 -0.13 -28.35
N ARG A 223 -3.08 0.55 -27.81
CA ARG A 223 -3.79 1.59 -28.56
C ARG A 223 -2.87 2.79 -28.82
N ARG A 224 -2.05 3.16 -27.83
CA ARG A 224 -1.09 4.29 -27.88
C ARG A 224 0.26 3.91 -28.52
N ARG A 225 0.82 2.75 -28.16
CA ARG A 225 2.12 2.25 -28.59
C ARG A 225 2.02 1.16 -29.64
N LYS A 226 2.11 1.54 -30.92
CA LYS A 226 2.12 0.61 -32.07
C LYS A 226 3.41 -0.17 -32.24
N ASP A 227 4.49 0.30 -31.63
CA ASP A 227 5.80 -0.36 -31.63
C ASP A 227 5.90 -1.54 -30.66
N LEU A 228 4.99 -1.64 -29.68
CA LEU A 228 4.97 -2.70 -28.68
C LEU A 228 4.32 -3.98 -29.24
N LYS A 229 5.05 -5.10 -29.19
CA LYS A 229 4.53 -6.44 -29.51
C LYS A 229 4.02 -7.14 -28.25
N VAL A 230 2.90 -7.85 -28.37
CA VAL A 230 2.29 -8.58 -27.25
C VAL A 230 1.99 -10.01 -27.66
N ILE A 231 2.50 -10.97 -26.87
CA ILE A 231 2.28 -12.39 -27.07
C ILE A 231 1.57 -12.93 -25.83
N VAL A 232 0.40 -13.52 -26.00
CA VAL A 232 -0.35 -14.15 -24.92
C VAL A 232 -0.24 -15.65 -25.08
N MET A 233 0.46 -16.32 -24.17
CA MET A 233 0.72 -17.76 -24.25
C MET A 233 -0.17 -18.53 -23.27
N SER A 234 -0.74 -19.62 -23.74
CA SER A 234 -1.60 -20.50 -22.94
C SER A 234 -1.38 -21.98 -23.28
N ALA A 235 -1.72 -22.86 -22.32
CA ALA A 235 -1.69 -24.30 -22.50
C ALA A 235 -3.09 -24.92 -22.73
N THR A 236 -4.17 -24.15 -22.58
CA THR A 236 -5.54 -24.65 -22.59
C THR A 236 -6.36 -24.14 -23.78
N LEU A 237 -7.45 -24.86 -24.08
CA LEU A 237 -8.34 -24.71 -25.25
C LEU A 237 -9.20 -23.44 -25.29
N ASP A 238 -9.21 -22.59 -24.25
CA ASP A 238 -10.00 -21.33 -24.27
C ASP A 238 -9.34 -20.21 -25.10
N ALA A 239 -8.66 -20.61 -26.18
CA ALA A 239 -7.99 -19.72 -27.13
C ALA A 239 -8.95 -18.68 -27.69
N GLY A 240 -10.19 -19.10 -27.97
CA GLY A 240 -11.21 -18.23 -28.55
C GLY A 240 -11.57 -17.03 -27.68
N LYS A 241 -11.57 -17.17 -26.34
CA LYS A 241 -11.83 -16.05 -25.43
C LYS A 241 -10.68 -15.04 -25.46
N PHE A 242 -9.44 -15.50 -25.40
CA PHE A 242 -8.25 -14.63 -25.51
C PHE A 242 -8.21 -13.90 -26.86
N GLN A 243 -8.48 -14.60 -27.97
CA GLN A 243 -8.52 -13.98 -29.30
C GLN A 243 -9.56 -12.86 -29.36
N LYS A 244 -10.81 -13.15 -28.97
CA LYS A 244 -11.89 -12.16 -28.95
C LYS A 244 -11.55 -10.95 -28.09
N TYR A 245 -11.00 -11.20 -26.90
CA TYR A 245 -10.61 -10.14 -25.97
C TYR A 245 -9.52 -9.23 -26.55
N PHE A 246 -8.50 -9.79 -27.20
CA PHE A 246 -7.43 -9.04 -27.88
C PHE A 246 -7.79 -8.67 -29.33
N ASN A 247 -9.01 -8.17 -29.55
CA ASN A 247 -9.50 -7.66 -30.83
C ASN A 247 -9.40 -8.67 -32.00
N ASN A 248 -9.77 -9.92 -31.75
CA ASN A 248 -9.65 -11.05 -32.68
C ASN A 248 -8.20 -11.29 -33.13
N ALA A 249 -7.25 -11.22 -32.20
CA ALA A 249 -5.85 -11.52 -32.45
C ALA A 249 -5.67 -12.91 -33.10
N PRO A 250 -4.70 -13.07 -34.02
CA PRO A 250 -4.45 -14.34 -34.66
C PRO A 250 -3.92 -15.38 -33.66
N LEU A 251 -4.27 -16.65 -33.89
CA LEU A 251 -3.91 -17.77 -33.04
C LEU A 251 -2.86 -18.63 -33.72
N LEU A 252 -1.73 -18.85 -33.04
CA LEU A 252 -0.76 -19.89 -33.39
C LEU A 252 -1.01 -21.09 -32.49
N SER A 253 -1.39 -22.22 -33.08
CA SER A 253 -1.56 -23.48 -32.36
C SER A 253 -0.36 -24.38 -32.60
N VAL A 254 0.38 -24.67 -31.52
CA VAL A 254 1.52 -25.58 -31.54
C VAL A 254 1.06 -26.97 -31.13
N PRO A 255 1.16 -27.98 -32.02
CA PRO A 255 0.75 -29.33 -31.71
C PRO A 255 1.63 -29.92 -30.59
N GLY A 256 1.00 -30.69 -29.71
CA GLY A 256 1.67 -31.43 -28.65
C GLY A 256 2.61 -32.51 -29.19
N ARG A 257 3.68 -32.79 -28.42
CA ARG A 257 4.46 -34.04 -28.51
C ARG A 257 4.31 -34.84 -27.21
N THR A 258 3.14 -34.82 -26.59
CA THR A 258 2.90 -35.69 -25.43
C THR A 258 2.76 -37.12 -25.89
N PHE A 259 3.53 -38.00 -25.27
CA PHE A 259 3.26 -39.43 -25.29
C PHE A 259 1.89 -39.70 -24.64
N PRO A 260 1.20 -40.78 -25.02
CA PRO A 260 -0.11 -41.09 -24.45
C PRO A 260 -0.05 -41.23 -22.93
N VAL A 261 -1.07 -40.69 -22.26
CA VAL A 261 -1.26 -40.82 -20.81
C VAL A 261 -2.55 -41.59 -20.56
N GLU A 262 -2.43 -42.78 -19.96
CA GLU A 262 -3.59 -43.58 -19.56
C GLU A 262 -4.20 -43.00 -18.28
N ILE A 263 -5.51 -42.80 -18.26
CA ILE A 263 -6.23 -42.23 -17.12
C ILE A 263 -6.96 -43.35 -16.38
N TYR A 264 -6.69 -43.48 -15.08
CA TYR A 264 -7.39 -44.39 -14.19
C TYR A 264 -8.24 -43.59 -13.21
N TYR A 265 -9.47 -44.06 -12.94
CA TYR A 265 -10.39 -43.51 -11.96
C TYR A 265 -10.64 -44.52 -10.85
N THR A 266 -11.00 -44.05 -9.66
CA THR A 266 -11.50 -44.95 -8.61
C THR A 266 -12.93 -45.39 -8.94
N PRO A 267 -13.33 -46.62 -8.58
CA PRO A 267 -14.68 -47.09 -8.80
C PRO A 267 -15.71 -46.38 -7.90
N GLU A 268 -15.29 -45.97 -6.70
CA GLU A 268 -16.11 -45.28 -5.70
C GLU A 268 -15.39 -44.01 -5.20
N PRO A 269 -16.12 -43.01 -4.67
CA PRO A 269 -15.52 -41.82 -4.06
C PRO A 269 -14.71 -42.15 -2.80
N GLU A 270 -13.48 -41.66 -2.72
CA GLU A 270 -12.60 -41.82 -1.56
C GLU A 270 -12.87 -40.71 -0.53
N ARG A 271 -13.19 -41.08 0.72
CA ARG A 271 -13.44 -40.10 1.80
C ARG A 271 -12.16 -39.44 2.32
N ASP A 272 -11.10 -40.23 2.47
CA ASP A 272 -9.77 -39.77 2.88
C ASP A 272 -8.83 -39.86 1.68
N TYR A 273 -8.77 -38.78 0.92
CA TYR A 273 -7.96 -38.72 -0.29
C TYR A 273 -6.46 -38.74 0.02
N LEU A 274 -6.03 -38.37 1.24
CA LEU A 274 -4.62 -38.39 1.65
C LEU A 274 -4.16 -39.84 1.82
N GLU A 275 -4.94 -40.65 2.53
CA GLU A 275 -4.67 -42.08 2.70
C GLU A 275 -4.73 -42.82 1.35
N ALA A 276 -5.73 -42.51 0.52
CA ALA A 276 -5.82 -43.05 -0.84
C ALA A 276 -4.58 -42.70 -1.69
N ALA A 277 -4.09 -41.46 -1.61
CA ALA A 277 -2.89 -41.04 -2.34
C ALA A 277 -1.64 -41.79 -1.87
N ILE A 278 -1.43 -41.95 -0.56
CA ILE A 278 -0.31 -42.70 0.01
C ILE A 278 -0.38 -44.16 -0.44
N ARG A 279 -1.55 -44.79 -0.35
CA ARG A 279 -1.77 -46.16 -0.81
C ARG A 279 -1.45 -46.33 -2.29
N THR A 280 -1.91 -45.42 -3.14
CA THR A 280 -1.62 -45.44 -4.59
C THR A 280 -0.12 -45.29 -4.87
N VAL A 281 0.59 -44.39 -4.17
CA VAL A 281 2.06 -44.24 -4.31
C VAL A 281 2.77 -45.56 -4.02
N LEU A 282 2.40 -46.24 -2.93
CA LEU A 282 3.01 -47.50 -2.52
C LEU A 282 2.72 -48.61 -3.55
N GLN A 283 1.49 -48.69 -4.05
CA GLN A 283 1.11 -49.65 -5.09
C GLN A 283 1.89 -49.44 -6.40
N ILE A 284 2.04 -48.18 -6.84
CA ILE A 284 2.85 -47.86 -8.02
C ILE A 284 4.30 -48.27 -7.79
N HIS A 285 4.86 -47.97 -6.61
CA HIS A 285 6.25 -48.31 -6.31
C HIS A 285 6.52 -49.82 -6.35
N LEU A 286 5.56 -50.63 -5.90
CA LEU A 286 5.68 -52.09 -5.84
C LEU A 286 5.37 -52.80 -7.16
N CYS A 287 4.36 -52.34 -7.90
CA CYS A 287 3.76 -53.11 -8.99
C CYS A 287 4.11 -52.58 -10.40
N GLU A 288 4.52 -51.31 -10.52
CA GLU A 288 4.72 -50.68 -11.83
C GLU A 288 6.20 -50.64 -12.27
N SER A 289 6.40 -50.52 -13.58
CA SER A 289 7.73 -50.40 -14.19
C SER A 289 8.45 -49.09 -13.81
N GLU A 290 9.70 -48.90 -14.24
CA GLU A 290 10.52 -47.73 -13.93
C GLU A 290 9.84 -46.39 -14.29
N GLY A 291 9.96 -45.39 -13.40
CA GLY A 291 9.52 -44.01 -13.66
C GLY A 291 9.12 -43.26 -12.40
N ASP A 292 9.37 -41.96 -12.34
CA ASP A 292 9.11 -41.19 -11.13
C ASP A 292 7.62 -40.89 -10.94
N ILE A 293 7.24 -40.64 -9.68
CA ILE A 293 5.86 -40.38 -9.27
C ILE A 293 5.72 -38.90 -8.89
N LEU A 294 4.66 -38.24 -9.38
CA LEU A 294 4.26 -36.92 -8.95
C LEU A 294 2.87 -36.99 -8.29
N VAL A 295 2.78 -36.55 -7.04
CA VAL A 295 1.56 -36.56 -6.24
C VAL A 295 1.12 -35.12 -5.99
N PHE A 296 -0.15 -34.81 -6.22
CA PHE A 296 -0.72 -33.50 -5.93
C PHE A 296 -1.46 -33.49 -4.59
N LEU A 297 -1.03 -32.66 -3.64
CA LEU A 297 -1.71 -32.40 -2.37
C LEU A 297 -1.94 -30.90 -2.18
N THR A 298 -2.59 -30.49 -1.10
CA THR A 298 -3.17 -29.15 -1.02
C THR A 298 -2.30 -28.14 -0.29
N GLY A 299 -1.40 -28.57 0.60
CA GLY A 299 -0.54 -27.66 1.36
C GLY A 299 0.60 -28.31 2.11
N GLU A 300 1.46 -27.47 2.71
CA GLU A 300 2.71 -27.85 3.38
C GLU A 300 2.53 -28.94 4.46
N GLU A 301 1.65 -28.74 5.44
CA GLU A 301 1.46 -29.70 6.55
C GLU A 301 1.06 -31.09 6.06
N GLU A 302 0.16 -31.14 5.08
CA GLU A 302 -0.32 -32.37 4.46
C GLU A 302 0.77 -33.07 3.65
N ILE A 303 1.56 -32.30 2.90
CA ILE A 303 2.68 -32.81 2.10
C ILE A 303 3.76 -33.43 3.01
N GLU A 304 4.14 -32.73 4.08
CA GLU A 304 5.15 -33.24 5.01
C GLU A 304 4.64 -34.48 5.77
N ASP A 305 3.36 -34.54 6.11
CA ASP A 305 2.75 -35.74 6.70
C ASP A 305 2.76 -36.93 5.75
N ALA A 306 2.35 -36.73 4.49
CA ALA A 306 2.42 -37.76 3.46
C ALA A 306 3.87 -38.22 3.22
N CYS A 307 4.82 -37.29 3.13
CA CYS A 307 6.24 -37.60 2.96
C CYS A 307 6.78 -38.47 4.10
N ARG A 308 6.39 -38.18 5.35
CA ARG A 308 6.80 -38.98 6.52
C ARG A 308 6.21 -40.38 6.47
N LYS A 309 4.90 -40.49 6.21
CA LYS A 309 4.18 -41.78 6.13
C LYS A 309 4.71 -42.66 5.00
N ILE A 310 4.90 -42.10 3.81
CA ILE A 310 5.46 -42.81 2.66
C ILE A 310 6.86 -43.34 2.97
N LYS A 311 7.74 -42.53 3.58
CA LYS A 311 9.08 -42.98 3.98
C LYS A 311 9.03 -44.15 4.98
N ALA A 312 8.23 -44.01 6.03
CA ALA A 312 8.11 -45.03 7.07
C ALA A 312 7.63 -46.37 6.52
N GLU A 313 6.60 -46.34 5.67
CA GLU A 313 6.01 -47.55 5.09
C GLU A 313 6.96 -48.22 4.09
N VAL A 314 7.66 -47.43 3.28
CA VAL A 314 8.65 -47.96 2.33
C VAL A 314 9.86 -48.53 3.05
N ASP A 315 10.33 -47.90 4.14
CA ASP A 315 11.43 -48.43 4.94
C ASP A 315 11.06 -49.77 5.60
N GLU A 316 9.81 -49.97 5.98
CA GLU A 316 9.31 -51.27 6.47
C GLU A 316 9.23 -52.31 5.34
N GLN A 317 8.69 -51.94 4.17
CA GLN A 317 8.62 -52.84 3.02
C GLN A 317 10.01 -53.19 2.48
N ILE A 318 10.98 -52.29 2.58
CA ILE A 318 12.39 -52.52 2.27
C ILE A 318 12.99 -53.62 3.14
N ARG A 319 12.51 -53.77 4.38
CA ARG A 319 12.95 -54.81 5.32
C ARG A 319 12.25 -56.15 5.05
N GLN A 320 10.99 -56.11 4.62
CA GLN A 320 10.14 -57.29 4.47
C GLN A 320 10.11 -57.88 3.04
N ALA A 321 10.39 -57.08 2.01
CA ALA A 321 10.32 -57.43 0.59
C ALA A 321 11.52 -56.86 -0.20
N ASP A 322 11.89 -57.46 -1.34
CA ASP A 322 12.96 -56.98 -2.23
C ASP A 322 12.48 -55.78 -3.08
N CYS A 323 12.08 -54.68 -2.42
CA CYS A 323 11.64 -53.46 -3.10
C CYS A 323 12.80 -52.48 -3.37
N GLY A 324 12.61 -51.67 -4.41
CA GLY A 324 13.59 -50.67 -4.83
C GLY A 324 13.66 -49.48 -3.86
N PRO A 325 14.78 -48.74 -3.81
CA PRO A 325 14.89 -47.55 -2.98
C PRO A 325 13.96 -46.44 -3.48
N LEU A 326 13.32 -45.72 -2.55
CA LEU A 326 12.44 -44.59 -2.88
C LEU A 326 13.00 -43.28 -2.31
N LYS A 327 13.20 -42.29 -3.18
CA LYS A 327 13.58 -40.93 -2.79
C LYS A 327 12.32 -40.05 -2.72
N VAL A 328 11.93 -39.67 -1.51
CA VAL A 328 10.74 -38.83 -1.27
C VAL A 328 11.13 -37.35 -1.16
N VAL A 329 10.55 -36.49 -2.00
CA VAL A 329 10.89 -35.06 -2.11
C VAL A 329 9.61 -34.19 -2.01
N PRO A 330 9.50 -33.30 -1.01
CA PRO A 330 8.38 -32.36 -0.94
C PRO A 330 8.56 -31.18 -1.92
N LEU A 331 7.46 -30.61 -2.41
CA LEU A 331 7.46 -29.41 -3.25
C LEU A 331 6.27 -28.47 -2.97
N TYR A 332 6.50 -27.35 -2.29
CA TYR A 332 5.52 -26.31 -2.02
C TYR A 332 6.17 -24.91 -1.98
N SER A 333 5.37 -23.84 -2.03
CA SER A 333 5.83 -22.47 -2.31
C SER A 333 6.76 -21.87 -1.24
N SER A 334 6.56 -22.20 0.04
CA SER A 334 7.43 -21.81 1.16
C SER A 334 8.76 -22.56 1.18
N LEU A 335 8.95 -23.59 0.34
CA LEU A 335 10.23 -24.27 0.26
C LEU A 335 11.33 -23.35 -0.27
N PRO A 336 12.57 -23.51 0.19
CA PRO A 336 13.65 -22.62 -0.23
C PRO A 336 14.26 -23.05 -1.57
N PRO A 337 14.88 -22.15 -2.35
CA PRO A 337 15.24 -22.43 -3.73
C PRO A 337 16.11 -23.67 -3.92
N ASN A 338 17.10 -23.88 -3.04
CA ASN A 338 17.94 -25.07 -3.06
C ASN A 338 17.18 -26.37 -2.75
N ALA A 339 16.15 -26.32 -1.90
CA ALA A 339 15.30 -27.47 -1.61
C ALA A 339 14.33 -27.75 -2.77
N GLN A 340 13.78 -26.70 -3.39
CA GLN A 340 12.96 -26.83 -4.59
C GLN A 340 13.75 -27.44 -5.75
N GLN A 341 15.02 -27.08 -5.91
CA GLN A 341 15.88 -27.66 -6.96
C GLN A 341 16.09 -29.17 -6.84
N ARG A 342 15.92 -29.76 -5.64
CA ARG A 342 16.06 -31.22 -5.43
C ARG A 342 15.06 -32.05 -6.23
N ILE A 343 13.99 -31.44 -6.72
CA ILE A 343 13.04 -32.12 -7.62
C ILE A 343 13.69 -32.54 -8.94
N PHE A 344 14.78 -31.88 -9.34
CA PHE A 344 15.54 -32.18 -10.55
C PHE A 344 16.64 -33.23 -10.32
N ASP A 345 16.90 -33.63 -9.08
CA ASP A 345 17.86 -34.70 -8.81
C ASP A 345 17.41 -36.01 -9.46
N PRO A 346 18.35 -36.86 -9.92
CA PRO A 346 18.00 -38.17 -10.48
C PRO A 346 17.41 -39.09 -9.41
N ALA A 347 16.62 -40.07 -9.88
CA ALA A 347 16.13 -41.18 -9.06
C ALA A 347 17.31 -42.03 -8.52
N PRO A 348 17.18 -42.66 -7.34
CA PRO A 348 18.19 -43.57 -6.83
C PRO A 348 18.36 -44.79 -7.76
N PRO A 349 19.57 -45.34 -7.89
CA PRO A 349 19.77 -46.56 -8.67
C PRO A 349 19.13 -47.78 -7.98
N ALA A 350 18.85 -48.84 -8.74
CA ALA A 350 18.43 -50.11 -8.17
C ALA A 350 19.51 -50.66 -7.21
N ARG A 351 19.07 -51.35 -6.15
CA ARG A 351 19.98 -51.92 -5.12
C ARG A 351 20.90 -53.02 -5.65
N LYS A 352 20.39 -53.79 -6.61
CA LYS A 352 21.10 -54.91 -7.25
C LYS A 352 20.89 -54.80 -8.77
N PRO A 353 21.88 -55.19 -9.59
CA PRO A 353 21.70 -55.29 -11.03
C PRO A 353 20.50 -56.20 -11.36
N GLY A 354 19.51 -55.71 -12.12
CA GLY A 354 18.29 -56.44 -12.46
C GLY A 354 17.23 -56.53 -11.35
N GLY A 355 17.43 -55.88 -10.20
CA GLY A 355 16.44 -55.79 -9.12
C GLY A 355 15.37 -54.73 -9.37
N ALA A 356 14.44 -54.59 -8.41
CA ALA A 356 13.38 -53.58 -8.48
C ALA A 356 13.95 -52.15 -8.69
N PRO A 357 13.34 -51.34 -9.58
CA PRO A 357 13.86 -50.03 -9.94
C PRO A 357 13.83 -49.09 -8.73
N GLY A 358 14.89 -48.30 -8.58
CA GLY A 358 14.84 -47.15 -7.67
C GLY A 358 13.99 -46.03 -8.26
N ARG A 359 13.30 -45.29 -7.41
CA ARG A 359 12.28 -44.32 -7.84
C ARG A 359 12.36 -43.03 -7.04
N LYS A 360 11.96 -41.91 -7.64
CA LYS A 360 11.71 -40.65 -6.94
C LYS A 360 10.20 -40.41 -6.87
N VAL A 361 9.70 -40.03 -5.70
CA VAL A 361 8.34 -39.52 -5.51
C VAL A 361 8.40 -38.07 -5.09
N ILE A 362 7.71 -37.22 -5.85
CA ILE A 362 7.59 -35.80 -5.58
C ILE A 362 6.18 -35.55 -5.08
N VAL A 363 6.06 -35.06 -3.86
CA VAL A 363 4.77 -34.73 -3.25
C VAL A 363 4.63 -33.21 -3.27
N SER A 364 3.73 -32.70 -4.12
CA SER A 364 3.67 -31.28 -4.46
C SER A 364 2.29 -30.67 -4.33
N THR A 365 2.25 -29.35 -4.15
CA THR A 365 1.05 -28.54 -4.42
C THR A 365 0.81 -28.37 -5.93
N ASN A 366 -0.15 -27.54 -6.32
CA ASN A 366 -0.32 -27.12 -7.72
C ASN A 366 0.86 -26.29 -8.27
N VAL A 367 1.95 -26.07 -7.51
CA VAL A 367 3.21 -25.50 -8.02
C VAL A 367 3.80 -26.35 -9.15
N ALA A 368 3.61 -27.67 -9.13
CA ALA A 368 4.04 -28.57 -10.19
C ALA A 368 2.99 -28.79 -11.29
N GLU A 369 1.82 -28.15 -11.20
CA GLU A 369 0.70 -28.34 -12.16
C GLU A 369 1.03 -27.70 -13.51
N THR A 370 1.64 -26.53 -13.48
CA THR A 370 1.99 -25.68 -14.63
C THR A 370 3.48 -25.32 -14.58
N SER A 371 4.01 -24.77 -15.68
CA SER A 371 5.34 -24.14 -15.78
C SER A 371 6.61 -24.98 -15.51
N LEU A 372 6.59 -25.98 -14.62
CA LEU A 372 7.75 -26.81 -14.29
C LEU A 372 7.81 -28.08 -15.15
N THR A 373 9.01 -28.41 -15.61
CA THR A 373 9.29 -29.66 -16.32
C THR A 373 10.26 -30.51 -15.52
N ILE A 374 9.72 -31.54 -14.87
CA ILE A 374 10.48 -32.50 -14.10
C ILE A 374 10.67 -33.73 -14.97
N ASP A 375 11.90 -33.95 -15.41
CA ASP A 375 12.24 -35.13 -16.21
C ASP A 375 12.12 -36.41 -15.36
N GLY A 376 11.66 -37.48 -15.99
CA GLY A 376 11.53 -38.81 -15.38
C GLY A 376 10.14 -39.15 -14.84
N ILE A 377 9.23 -38.17 -14.71
CA ILE A 377 7.85 -38.42 -14.27
C ILE A 377 7.09 -39.28 -15.30
N VAL A 378 6.59 -40.42 -14.82
CA VAL A 378 5.76 -41.36 -15.60
C VAL A 378 4.38 -41.51 -14.96
N TYR A 379 4.32 -41.44 -13.63
CA TYR A 379 3.11 -41.67 -12.86
C TYR A 379 2.66 -40.40 -12.18
N VAL A 380 1.39 -40.05 -12.33
CA VAL A 380 0.76 -38.93 -11.63
C VAL A 380 -0.34 -39.45 -10.73
N VAL A 381 -0.40 -38.96 -9.49
CA VAL A 381 -1.49 -39.21 -8.55
C VAL A 381 -2.22 -37.90 -8.32
N ASP A 382 -3.50 -37.86 -8.70
CA ASP A 382 -4.35 -36.68 -8.63
C ASP A 382 -5.57 -36.92 -7.72
N PRO A 383 -5.51 -36.43 -6.47
CA PRO A 383 -6.65 -36.45 -5.56
C PRO A 383 -7.81 -35.52 -5.94
N GLY A 384 -7.60 -34.59 -6.89
CA GLY A 384 -8.68 -33.70 -7.34
C GLY A 384 -8.90 -32.44 -6.50
N PHE A 385 -7.99 -32.11 -5.59
CA PHE A 385 -8.11 -30.94 -4.71
C PHE A 385 -6.93 -29.96 -4.85
N SER A 386 -7.18 -28.71 -4.45
CA SER A 386 -6.18 -27.64 -4.31
C SER A 386 -6.64 -26.62 -3.26
N LYS A 387 -5.72 -25.88 -2.62
CA LYS A 387 -6.09 -24.70 -1.84
C LYS A 387 -6.33 -23.52 -2.77
N GLN A 388 -7.52 -22.94 -2.71
CA GLN A 388 -7.92 -21.77 -3.49
C GLN A 388 -8.23 -20.59 -2.57
N LYS A 389 -7.86 -19.39 -3.02
CA LYS A 389 -8.23 -18.13 -2.35
C LYS A 389 -9.71 -17.87 -2.55
N VAL A 390 -10.44 -17.63 -1.48
CA VAL A 390 -11.86 -17.29 -1.51
C VAL A 390 -12.07 -16.03 -0.71
N TYR A 391 -12.68 -15.04 -1.35
CA TYR A 391 -13.12 -13.80 -0.73
C TYR A 391 -14.64 -13.76 -0.70
N ASN A 392 -15.21 -13.56 0.49
CA ASN A 392 -16.63 -13.33 0.66
C ASN A 392 -16.87 -11.83 0.91
N PRO A 393 -17.44 -11.09 -0.07
CA PRO A 393 -17.62 -9.63 0.04
C PRO A 393 -18.66 -9.23 1.10
N ARG A 394 -19.57 -10.13 1.49
CA ARG A 394 -20.61 -9.83 2.48
C ARG A 394 -20.09 -9.78 3.91
N ILE A 395 -19.13 -10.65 4.23
CA ILE A 395 -18.48 -10.71 5.54
C ILE A 395 -17.06 -10.14 5.52
N ARG A 396 -16.59 -9.69 4.34
CA ARG A 396 -15.27 -9.08 4.10
C ARG A 396 -14.09 -9.97 4.53
N VAL A 397 -14.27 -11.28 4.44
CA VAL A 397 -13.28 -12.29 4.82
C VAL A 397 -12.63 -12.88 3.58
N GLU A 398 -11.30 -12.92 3.60
CA GLU A 398 -10.48 -13.70 2.68
C GLU A 398 -9.90 -14.92 3.40
N SER A 399 -9.98 -16.10 2.76
CA SER A 399 -9.44 -17.33 3.34
C SER A 399 -8.95 -18.29 2.26
N LEU A 400 -8.12 -19.27 2.65
CA LEU A 400 -7.66 -20.35 1.78
C LEU A 400 -8.48 -21.60 2.09
N LEU A 401 -9.29 -22.04 1.13
CA LEU A 401 -10.12 -23.23 1.27
C LEU A 401 -9.59 -24.35 0.38
N VAL A 402 -9.60 -25.57 0.92
CA VAL A 402 -9.43 -26.77 0.10
C VAL A 402 -10.67 -26.91 -0.76
N SER A 403 -10.50 -26.94 -2.08
CA SER A 403 -11.60 -26.99 -3.03
C SER A 403 -11.27 -27.94 -4.20
N PRO A 404 -12.30 -28.57 -4.81
CA PRO A 404 -12.11 -29.35 -6.01
C PRO A 404 -11.43 -28.55 -7.13
N ILE A 405 -10.62 -29.22 -7.93
CA ILE A 405 -9.99 -28.64 -9.12
C ILE A 405 -10.96 -28.58 -10.30
N SER A 406 -10.58 -27.89 -11.36
CA SER A 406 -11.28 -27.95 -12.65
C SER A 406 -10.83 -29.14 -13.49
N LYS A 407 -11.62 -29.49 -14.52
CA LYS A 407 -11.24 -30.46 -15.56
C LYS A 407 -9.95 -30.03 -16.27
N ALA A 408 -9.79 -28.73 -16.54
CA ALA A 408 -8.56 -28.17 -17.10
C ALA A 408 -7.34 -28.45 -16.21
N SER A 409 -7.44 -28.18 -14.89
CA SER A 409 -6.39 -28.51 -13.93
C SER A 409 -6.09 -30.02 -13.90
N ALA A 410 -7.12 -30.88 -13.88
CA ALA A 410 -6.95 -32.32 -13.90
C ALA A 410 -6.26 -32.84 -15.18
N GLN A 411 -6.50 -32.20 -16.33
CA GLN A 411 -5.80 -32.49 -17.58
C GLN A 411 -4.34 -32.02 -17.53
N GLN A 412 -4.07 -30.85 -16.96
CA GLN A 412 -2.70 -30.34 -16.80
C GLN A 412 -1.85 -31.21 -15.87
N ARG A 413 -2.43 -31.68 -14.76
CA ARG A 413 -1.83 -32.63 -13.84
C ARG A 413 -1.51 -33.94 -14.55
N ALA A 414 -2.47 -34.52 -15.28
CA ALA A 414 -2.24 -35.73 -16.07
C ALA A 414 -1.13 -35.54 -17.11
N GLY A 415 -1.10 -34.40 -17.80
CA GLY A 415 -0.06 -34.05 -18.78
C GLY A 415 1.32 -33.76 -18.16
N ARG A 416 1.51 -33.91 -16.84
CA ARG A 416 2.85 -34.02 -16.24
C ARG A 416 3.48 -35.39 -16.50
N ALA A 417 2.66 -36.43 -16.63
CA ALA A 417 3.06 -37.67 -17.26
C ALA A 417 3.07 -37.49 -18.79
N GLY A 418 3.70 -38.41 -19.52
CA GLY A 418 3.65 -38.37 -20.99
C GLY A 418 4.61 -37.38 -21.65
N ARG A 419 5.58 -36.79 -20.90
CA ARG A 419 6.53 -35.81 -21.46
C ARG A 419 7.76 -36.44 -22.10
N THR A 420 8.39 -37.36 -21.39
CA THR A 420 9.61 -38.04 -21.85
C THR A 420 9.33 -39.41 -22.45
N ARG A 421 8.24 -40.05 -22.02
CA ARG A 421 7.75 -41.37 -22.47
C ARG A 421 6.27 -41.53 -22.07
N PRO A 422 5.55 -42.56 -22.56
CA PRO A 422 4.17 -42.84 -22.14
C PRO A 422 4.04 -42.92 -20.62
N GLY A 423 2.88 -42.54 -20.09
CA GLY A 423 2.66 -42.50 -18.64
C GLY A 423 1.24 -42.79 -18.21
N LYS A 424 1.00 -42.76 -16.90
CA LYS A 424 -0.29 -43.08 -16.27
C LYS A 424 -0.68 -42.00 -15.26
N ALA A 425 -1.94 -41.60 -15.24
CA ALA A 425 -2.49 -40.70 -14.24
C ALA A 425 -3.61 -41.39 -13.46
N PHE A 426 -3.43 -41.48 -12.14
CA PHE A 426 -4.38 -42.07 -11.21
C PHE A 426 -5.19 -40.97 -10.54
N ARG A 427 -6.43 -40.79 -10.98
CA ARG A 427 -7.40 -39.85 -10.42
C ARG A 427 -8.17 -40.53 -9.28
N LEU A 428 -8.07 -39.98 -8.07
CA LEU A 428 -8.67 -40.59 -6.87
C LEU A 428 -10.15 -40.21 -6.69
N TYR A 429 -10.85 -40.13 -7.81
CA TYR A 429 -12.25 -39.79 -7.91
C TYR A 429 -12.85 -40.55 -9.09
N THR A 430 -14.18 -40.68 -9.11
CA THR A 430 -14.88 -41.43 -10.15
C THR A 430 -14.90 -40.66 -11.48
N GLU A 431 -15.03 -41.38 -12.60
CA GLU A 431 -15.21 -40.77 -13.92
C GLU A 431 -16.49 -39.91 -13.98
N ASN A 432 -17.53 -40.32 -13.24
CA ASN A 432 -18.77 -39.56 -13.12
C ASN A 432 -18.54 -38.22 -12.39
N ALA A 433 -17.73 -38.22 -11.32
CA ALA A 433 -17.34 -36.98 -10.63
C ALA A 433 -16.52 -36.07 -11.55
N PHE A 434 -15.56 -36.62 -12.31
CA PHE A 434 -14.82 -35.86 -13.31
C PHE A 434 -15.76 -35.20 -14.33
N THR A 435 -16.73 -35.95 -14.86
CA THR A 435 -17.58 -35.49 -15.97
C THR A 435 -18.68 -34.54 -15.53
N LYS A 436 -19.32 -34.77 -14.37
CA LYS A 436 -20.53 -34.06 -13.93
C LYS A 436 -20.31 -33.09 -12.76
N GLU A 437 -19.33 -33.33 -11.90
CA GLU A 437 -19.13 -32.52 -10.68
C GLU A 437 -18.02 -31.48 -10.86
N LEU A 438 -16.92 -31.82 -11.55
CA LEU A 438 -15.84 -30.86 -11.80
C LEU A 438 -16.24 -29.84 -12.87
N ILE A 439 -15.97 -28.57 -12.58
CA ILE A 439 -16.14 -27.45 -13.51
C ILE A 439 -15.09 -27.52 -14.64
N GLU A 440 -15.41 -26.99 -15.82
CA GLU A 440 -14.50 -27.02 -16.98
C GLU A 440 -13.19 -26.26 -16.72
N GLN A 441 -13.30 -25.01 -16.24
CA GLN A 441 -12.19 -24.11 -15.97
C GLN A 441 -12.30 -23.57 -14.55
N THR A 442 -11.16 -23.33 -13.92
CA THR A 442 -11.11 -22.69 -12.60
C THR A 442 -11.59 -21.24 -12.75
N TYR A 443 -12.41 -20.76 -11.82
CA TYR A 443 -12.84 -19.36 -11.83
C TYR A 443 -11.63 -18.39 -11.75
N PRO A 444 -11.59 -17.34 -12.60
CA PRO A 444 -10.56 -16.31 -12.54
C PRO A 444 -10.40 -15.75 -11.13
N GLU A 445 -9.16 -15.51 -10.72
CA GLU A 445 -8.86 -15.09 -9.35
C GLU A 445 -9.50 -13.74 -8.98
N ILE A 446 -9.72 -12.87 -9.97
CA ILE A 446 -10.41 -11.58 -9.81
C ILE A 446 -11.85 -11.71 -9.27
N LEU A 447 -12.52 -12.84 -9.55
CA LEU A 447 -13.89 -13.09 -9.08
C LEU A 447 -13.96 -13.58 -7.63
N ARG A 448 -12.82 -13.92 -7.03
CA ARG A 448 -12.74 -14.62 -5.73
C ARG A 448 -11.66 -14.08 -4.80
N SER A 449 -11.19 -12.86 -5.03
CA SER A 449 -10.15 -12.20 -4.23
C SER A 449 -10.60 -10.83 -3.75
N ASN A 450 -9.97 -10.34 -2.68
CA ASN A 450 -10.11 -8.95 -2.28
C ASN A 450 -9.42 -8.03 -3.30
N LEU A 451 -10.12 -7.00 -3.77
CA LEU A 451 -9.66 -6.08 -4.82
C LEU A 451 -9.03 -4.79 -4.29
N GLY A 452 -8.88 -4.60 -2.98
CA GLY A 452 -8.35 -3.36 -2.39
C GLY A 452 -7.01 -2.93 -2.99
N THR A 453 -6.03 -3.85 -3.06
CA THR A 453 -4.72 -3.56 -3.68
C THR A 453 -4.84 -3.24 -5.16
N VAL A 454 -5.71 -3.95 -5.89
CA VAL A 454 -5.90 -3.76 -7.34
C VAL A 454 -6.55 -2.42 -7.65
N VAL A 455 -7.59 -2.05 -6.91
CA VAL A 455 -8.27 -0.77 -7.07
C VAL A 455 -7.29 0.38 -6.81
N LEU A 456 -6.47 0.27 -5.77
CA LEU A 456 -5.44 1.25 -5.46
C LEU A 456 -4.42 1.39 -6.61
N GLN A 457 -3.99 0.27 -7.20
CA GLN A 457 -3.06 0.25 -8.33
C GLN A 457 -3.69 0.84 -9.61
N LEU A 458 -4.94 0.48 -9.93
CA LEU A 458 -5.67 1.03 -11.07
C LEU A 458 -5.86 2.54 -10.93
N LYS A 459 -6.23 3.03 -9.74
CA LYS A 459 -6.35 4.46 -9.44
C LYS A 459 -5.02 5.19 -9.58
N LYS A 460 -3.91 4.59 -9.14
CA LYS A 460 -2.55 5.14 -9.36
C LYS A 460 -2.19 5.24 -10.85
N LEU A 461 -2.68 4.31 -11.67
CA LEU A 461 -2.54 4.32 -13.13
C LEU A 461 -3.52 5.30 -13.83
N GLN A 462 -4.22 6.15 -13.07
CA GLN A 462 -5.21 7.11 -13.57
C GLN A 462 -6.41 6.46 -14.27
N ILE A 463 -6.77 5.26 -13.85
CA ILE A 463 -7.98 4.56 -14.30
C ILE A 463 -9.09 4.88 -13.32
N ASP A 464 -9.89 5.90 -13.65
CA ASP A 464 -10.96 6.36 -12.77
C ASP A 464 -12.23 5.55 -12.89
N ASP A 465 -12.58 5.15 -14.11
CA ASP A 465 -13.76 4.36 -14.40
C ASP A 465 -13.48 2.87 -14.25
N LEU A 466 -13.51 2.41 -12.99
CA LEU A 466 -13.30 1.01 -12.64
C LEU A 466 -14.48 0.12 -13.06
N VAL A 467 -15.66 0.69 -13.36
CA VAL A 467 -16.84 -0.07 -13.76
C VAL A 467 -16.74 -0.47 -15.23
N HIS A 468 -16.25 0.43 -16.08
CA HIS A 468 -16.09 0.20 -17.52
C HIS A 468 -14.67 -0.16 -17.93
N PHE A 469 -13.76 -0.36 -16.97
CA PHE A 469 -12.45 -0.94 -17.26
C PHE A 469 -12.63 -2.30 -17.96
N ASP A 470 -11.85 -2.53 -19.01
CA ASP A 470 -12.00 -3.66 -19.94
C ASP A 470 -11.44 -4.96 -19.34
N PHE A 471 -12.03 -5.43 -18.24
CA PHE A 471 -11.72 -6.74 -17.67
C PHE A 471 -12.16 -7.85 -18.61
N MET A 472 -11.35 -8.92 -18.73
CA MET A 472 -11.78 -10.12 -19.46
C MET A 472 -12.98 -10.80 -18.79
N ASP A 473 -12.98 -10.86 -17.47
CA ASP A 473 -14.10 -11.25 -16.63
C ASP A 473 -14.24 -10.21 -15.51
N PRO A 474 -15.21 -9.28 -15.58
CA PRO A 474 -15.33 -8.22 -14.59
C PRO A 474 -15.74 -8.77 -13.22
N PRO A 475 -15.20 -8.20 -12.12
CA PRO A 475 -15.60 -8.60 -10.78
C PRO A 475 -17.06 -8.23 -10.48
N ALA A 476 -17.64 -8.89 -9.48
CA ALA A 476 -18.95 -8.51 -8.97
C ALA A 476 -18.92 -7.04 -8.48
N PRO A 477 -19.94 -6.21 -8.82
CA PRO A 477 -20.00 -4.82 -8.37
C PRO A 477 -19.88 -4.68 -6.85
N GLU A 478 -20.46 -5.61 -6.08
CA GLU A 478 -20.35 -5.64 -4.62
C GLU A 478 -18.89 -5.74 -4.16
N THR A 479 -18.09 -6.61 -4.78
CA THR A 479 -16.66 -6.78 -4.45
C THR A 479 -15.86 -5.50 -4.74
N LEU A 480 -16.16 -4.83 -5.86
CA LEU A 480 -15.55 -3.56 -6.22
C LEU A 480 -15.93 -2.45 -5.24
N MET A 481 -17.21 -2.36 -4.85
CA MET A 481 -17.69 -1.43 -3.84
C MET A 481 -17.00 -1.64 -2.48
N ARG A 482 -16.80 -2.89 -2.05
CA ARG A 482 -16.07 -3.19 -0.81
C ARG A 482 -14.61 -2.77 -0.85
N ALA A 483 -13.95 -2.90 -2.00
CA ALA A 483 -12.58 -2.42 -2.18
C ALA A 483 -12.51 -0.88 -2.13
N LEU A 484 -13.46 -0.18 -2.76
CA LEU A 484 -13.57 1.28 -2.68
C LEU A 484 -13.85 1.75 -1.25
N GLU A 485 -14.79 1.10 -0.55
CA GLU A 485 -15.12 1.39 0.84
C GLU A 485 -13.91 1.16 1.77
N LEU A 486 -13.19 0.06 1.60
CA LEU A 486 -11.94 -0.22 2.34
C LEU A 486 -10.91 0.91 2.15
N LEU A 487 -10.67 1.32 0.91
CA LEU A 487 -9.69 2.36 0.61
C LEU A 487 -10.12 3.75 1.07
N ASN A 488 -11.42 4.06 1.02
CA ASN A 488 -11.98 5.30 1.57
C ASN A 488 -11.81 5.33 3.11
N TYR A 489 -12.15 4.26 3.84
CA TYR A 489 -11.92 4.20 5.28
C TYR A 489 -10.43 4.30 5.67
N LEU A 490 -9.53 3.77 4.84
CA LEU A 490 -8.08 3.90 5.06
C LEU A 490 -7.55 5.31 4.73
N GLY A 491 -8.38 6.18 4.14
CA GLY A 491 -8.00 7.51 3.65
C GLY A 491 -7.17 7.49 2.36
N ALA A 492 -7.10 6.35 1.67
CA ALA A 492 -6.40 6.22 0.40
C ALA A 492 -7.21 6.81 -0.77
N LEU A 493 -8.53 6.80 -0.65
CA LEU A 493 -9.47 7.47 -1.56
C LEU A 493 -10.28 8.52 -0.79
N ASP A 494 -10.65 9.61 -1.45
CA ASP A 494 -11.63 10.56 -0.91
C ASP A 494 -13.07 10.06 -1.12
N ASP A 495 -14.06 10.86 -0.70
CA ASP A 495 -15.49 10.50 -0.81
C ASP A 495 -16.00 10.51 -2.26
N ASP A 496 -15.28 11.17 -3.17
CA ASP A 496 -15.55 11.18 -4.61
C ASP A 496 -14.85 9.99 -5.32
N GLY A 497 -14.03 9.22 -4.60
CA GLY A 497 -13.31 8.06 -5.12
C GLY A 497 -12.02 8.41 -5.87
N ASN A 498 -11.47 9.61 -5.67
CA ASN A 498 -10.17 10.02 -6.22
C ASN A 498 -9.03 9.59 -5.30
N LEU A 499 -7.85 9.38 -5.89
CA LEU A 499 -6.65 9.01 -5.15
C LEU A 499 -6.15 10.20 -4.30
N THR A 500 -6.01 9.98 -3.00
CA THR A 500 -5.46 10.99 -2.08
C THR A 500 -3.92 10.97 -2.08
N PRO A 501 -3.23 12.00 -1.55
CA PRO A 501 -1.77 11.96 -1.38
C PRO A 501 -1.31 10.78 -0.52
N LEU A 502 -2.11 10.39 0.49
CA LEU A 502 -1.86 9.21 1.30
C LEU A 502 -2.00 7.93 0.44
N GLY A 503 -3.06 7.82 -0.35
CA GLY A 503 -3.26 6.69 -1.27
C GLY A 503 -2.14 6.56 -2.30
N GLU A 504 -1.62 7.69 -2.80
CA GLU A 504 -0.48 7.73 -3.70
C GLU A 504 0.77 7.11 -3.05
N VAL A 505 1.11 7.51 -1.82
CA VAL A 505 2.23 6.93 -1.08
C VAL A 505 1.98 5.45 -0.76
N MET A 506 0.76 5.09 -0.33
CA MET A 506 0.37 3.70 -0.07
C MET A 506 0.58 2.79 -1.29
N SER A 507 0.25 3.28 -2.50
CA SER A 507 0.38 2.51 -3.74
C SER A 507 1.82 2.12 -4.09
N MET A 508 2.81 2.84 -3.55
CA MET A 508 4.23 2.60 -3.81
C MET A 508 4.79 1.47 -2.95
N PHE A 509 4.11 1.14 -1.84
CA PHE A 509 4.50 0.02 -1.01
C PHE A 509 4.02 -1.30 -1.64
N PRO A 510 4.91 -2.32 -1.73
CA PRO A 510 4.52 -3.65 -2.17
C PRO A 510 3.81 -4.38 -1.03
N LEU A 511 2.71 -3.86 -0.50
CA LEU A 511 2.00 -4.33 0.69
C LEU A 511 0.49 -4.22 0.48
N ASP A 512 -0.28 -4.90 1.32
CA ASP A 512 -1.73 -4.69 1.37
C ASP A 512 -2.03 -3.27 1.89
N PRO A 513 -3.17 -2.65 1.49
CA PRO A 513 -3.50 -1.29 1.92
C PRO A 513 -3.49 -1.10 3.44
N GLN A 514 -3.99 -2.07 4.22
CA GLN A 514 -3.96 -1.99 5.69
C GLN A 514 -2.53 -1.93 6.25
N LEU A 515 -1.62 -2.77 5.75
CA LEU A 515 -0.20 -2.79 6.16
C LEU A 515 0.51 -1.50 5.74
N SER A 516 0.23 -1.02 4.52
CA SER A 516 0.80 0.23 4.01
C SER A 516 0.39 1.42 4.88
N LYS A 517 -0.91 1.51 5.21
CA LYS A 517 -1.45 2.54 6.10
C LYS A 517 -0.82 2.48 7.49
N MET A 518 -0.75 1.28 8.07
CA MET A 518 -0.09 1.05 9.37
C MET A 518 1.36 1.53 9.39
N LEU A 519 2.12 1.24 8.32
CA LEU A 519 3.52 1.63 8.22
C LEU A 519 3.68 3.15 8.04
N ILE A 520 2.87 3.77 7.19
CA ILE A 520 2.92 5.21 6.93
C ILE A 520 2.54 6.05 8.16
N ASP A 521 1.53 5.61 8.93
CA ASP A 521 1.08 6.34 10.14
C ASP A 521 1.97 6.09 11.36
N SER A 522 2.75 5.00 11.37
CA SER A 522 3.59 4.61 12.51
C SER A 522 4.54 5.68 13.07
N PRO A 523 5.09 6.64 12.28
CA PRO A 523 5.92 7.72 12.84
C PRO A 523 5.15 8.64 13.79
N SER A 524 3.85 8.88 13.55
CA SER A 524 3.00 9.69 14.44
C SER A 524 2.84 9.07 15.83
N PHE A 525 3.01 7.75 15.93
CA PHE A 525 3.01 7.00 17.18
C PHE A 525 4.41 6.79 17.76
N ARG A 526 5.47 7.30 17.12
CA ARG A 526 6.88 7.16 17.55
C ARG A 526 7.36 5.70 17.64
N CYS A 527 6.92 4.82 16.74
CA CYS A 527 7.29 3.40 16.74
C CYS A 527 7.46 2.82 15.33
N SER A 528 7.89 3.63 14.36
CA SER A 528 7.98 3.21 12.97
C SER A 528 9.04 2.15 12.72
N ASN A 529 10.12 2.10 13.52
CA ASN A 529 11.11 1.02 13.42
C ASN A 529 10.55 -0.36 13.80
N GLU A 530 9.71 -0.43 14.83
CA GLU A 530 9.05 -1.65 15.28
C GLU A 530 7.96 -2.09 14.32
N ILE A 531 7.13 -1.14 13.86
CA ILE A 531 6.06 -1.42 12.89
C ILE A 531 6.64 -1.87 11.56
N LEU A 532 7.78 -1.32 11.14
CA LEU A 532 8.53 -1.79 9.97
C LEU A 532 8.95 -3.25 10.11
N SER A 533 9.47 -3.65 11.29
CA SER A 533 9.80 -5.05 11.57
C SER A 533 8.57 -5.96 11.57
N ILE A 534 7.47 -5.55 12.23
CA ILE A 534 6.21 -6.31 12.27
C ILE A 534 5.65 -6.48 10.86
N THR A 535 5.61 -5.41 10.06
CA THR A 535 5.13 -5.43 8.67
C THR A 535 5.94 -6.40 7.80
N ALA A 536 7.26 -6.43 7.98
CA ALA A 536 8.12 -7.37 7.28
C ALA A 536 7.87 -8.83 7.69
N LEU A 537 7.64 -9.09 8.98
CA LEU A 537 7.32 -10.43 9.51
C LEU A 537 5.95 -10.94 9.05
N LEU A 538 4.95 -10.05 8.94
CA LEU A 538 3.63 -10.37 8.40
C LEU A 538 3.64 -10.61 6.88
N SER A 539 4.67 -10.11 6.18
CA SER A 539 4.84 -10.27 4.73
C SER A 539 5.54 -11.57 4.31
N VAL A 540 5.97 -12.39 5.27
CA VAL A 540 6.66 -13.67 5.03
C VAL A 540 5.89 -14.85 5.64
N PRO A 541 6.20 -16.11 5.25
CA PRO A 541 5.63 -17.28 5.91
C PRO A 541 5.92 -17.31 7.41
N GLN A 542 5.12 -18.09 8.16
CA GLN A 542 5.22 -18.20 9.61
C GLN A 542 6.67 -18.49 10.07
N ILE A 543 7.15 -17.71 11.04
CA ILE A 543 8.52 -17.82 11.57
C ILE A 543 8.67 -18.93 12.63
N PHE A 544 7.58 -19.31 13.30
CA PHE A 544 7.61 -20.36 14.31
C PHE A 544 7.37 -21.73 13.67
N ILE A 545 8.30 -22.66 13.88
CA ILE A 545 8.20 -24.04 13.43
C ILE A 545 7.60 -24.86 14.57
N ARG A 546 6.58 -25.68 14.28
CA ARG A 546 5.93 -26.52 15.28
C ARG A 546 5.82 -27.97 14.78
N PRO A 547 6.91 -28.76 14.81
CA PRO A 547 6.90 -30.12 14.31
C PRO A 547 5.96 -31.01 15.13
N ASN A 548 5.28 -31.96 14.49
CA ASN A 548 4.32 -32.83 15.18
C ASN A 548 4.97 -33.67 16.31
N GLU A 549 6.21 -34.11 16.10
CA GLU A 549 6.97 -34.93 17.05
C GLU A 549 7.49 -34.12 18.25
N ALA A 550 7.68 -32.81 18.07
CA ALA A 550 8.31 -31.92 19.05
C ALA A 550 7.42 -30.74 19.47
N ARG A 551 6.08 -30.89 19.37
CA ARG A 551 5.11 -29.81 19.64
C ARG A 551 5.34 -29.13 20.99
N LYS A 552 5.54 -29.91 22.05
CA LYS A 552 5.73 -29.39 23.40
C LYS A 552 7.01 -28.55 23.52
N ALA A 553 8.13 -29.05 22.97
CA ALA A 553 9.40 -28.32 22.96
C ALA A 553 9.32 -27.04 22.12
N ALA A 554 8.62 -27.08 20.98
CA ALA A 554 8.37 -25.90 20.15
C ALA A 554 7.51 -24.84 20.87
N ASP A 555 6.47 -25.27 21.60
CA ASP A 555 5.61 -24.38 22.37
C ASP A 555 6.37 -23.76 23.57
N GLU A 556 7.22 -24.54 24.25
CA GLU A 556 8.13 -24.06 25.30
C GLU A 556 9.16 -23.05 24.76
N ALA A 557 9.76 -23.33 23.60
CA ALA A 557 10.69 -22.39 22.95
C ALA A 557 9.98 -21.10 22.51
N LYS A 558 8.77 -21.21 21.96
CA LYS A 558 7.96 -20.05 21.60
C LYS A 558 7.60 -19.18 22.81
N ALA A 559 7.35 -19.80 23.96
CA ALA A 559 7.03 -19.09 25.21
C ALA A 559 8.13 -18.11 25.65
N ASN A 560 9.39 -18.36 25.30
CA ASN A 560 10.51 -17.45 25.58
C ASN A 560 10.40 -16.10 24.85
N PHE A 561 9.63 -16.04 23.76
CA PHE A 561 9.40 -14.82 22.99
C PHE A 561 8.02 -14.21 23.26
N SER A 562 7.14 -14.94 23.93
CA SER A 562 5.74 -14.57 24.13
C SER A 562 5.61 -13.24 24.86
N HIS A 563 4.85 -12.33 24.27
CA HIS A 563 4.45 -11.09 24.91
C HIS A 563 3.00 -11.21 25.42
N PRO A 564 2.70 -10.81 26.68
CA PRO A 564 1.37 -10.97 27.28
C PRO A 564 0.26 -10.22 26.55
N ASP A 565 0.60 -9.09 25.89
CA ASP A 565 -0.37 -8.30 25.13
C ASP A 565 -0.65 -8.86 23.70
N GLY A 566 0.09 -9.88 23.25
CA GLY A 566 -0.28 -10.67 22.06
C GLY A 566 0.80 -10.91 20.99
N ASP A 567 0.36 -11.54 19.91
CA ASP A 567 1.21 -12.24 18.94
C ASP A 567 2.09 -11.32 18.09
N HIS A 568 1.63 -10.11 17.73
CA HIS A 568 2.43 -9.18 16.94
C HIS A 568 3.71 -8.75 17.67
N LEU A 569 3.62 -8.59 18.99
CA LEU A 569 4.75 -8.28 19.84
C LEU A 569 5.63 -9.51 20.08
N THR A 570 5.04 -10.70 20.15
CA THR A 570 5.78 -11.97 20.14
C THR A 570 6.63 -12.14 18.87
N LEU A 571 6.09 -11.77 17.70
CA LEU A 571 6.84 -11.75 16.44
C LEU A 571 8.01 -10.76 16.51
N LEU A 572 7.76 -9.55 17.02
CA LEU A 572 8.79 -8.53 17.20
C LEU A 572 9.93 -9.00 18.12
N ASN A 573 9.59 -9.63 19.26
CA ASN A 573 10.56 -10.20 20.19
C ASN A 573 11.43 -11.28 19.54
N ALA A 574 10.82 -12.20 18.79
CA ALA A 574 11.55 -13.24 18.07
C ALA A 574 12.51 -12.65 17.03
N TYR A 575 12.10 -11.60 16.31
CA TYR A 575 12.96 -10.92 15.34
C TYR A 575 14.11 -10.15 16.00
N HIS A 576 13.86 -9.43 17.11
CA HIS A 576 14.92 -8.77 17.86
C HIS A 576 15.92 -9.78 18.43
N ALA A 577 15.43 -10.89 18.99
CA ALA A 577 16.30 -11.96 19.48
C ALA A 577 17.14 -12.58 18.36
N TYR A 578 16.56 -12.78 17.17
CA TYR A 578 17.29 -13.25 15.99
C TYR A 578 18.43 -12.30 15.59
N LYS A 579 18.18 -10.99 15.55
CA LYS A 579 19.20 -9.99 15.20
C LYS A 579 20.28 -9.87 16.28
N SER A 580 19.91 -9.91 17.57
CA SER A 580 20.86 -9.87 18.69
C SER A 580 21.77 -11.09 18.76
N ASN A 581 21.32 -12.25 18.29
CA ASN A 581 22.14 -13.47 18.20
C ASN A 581 22.90 -13.59 16.87
N GLY A 582 23.10 -12.48 16.16
CA GLY A 582 23.95 -12.43 14.96
C GLY A 582 23.43 -13.26 13.78
N GLU A 583 22.11 -13.45 13.69
CA GLU A 583 21.46 -14.18 12.60
C GLU A 583 21.84 -15.68 12.51
N ASP A 584 22.30 -16.24 13.61
CA ASP A 584 22.86 -17.60 13.69
C ASP A 584 21.83 -18.69 13.28
N PRO A 585 22.14 -19.50 12.23
CA PRO A 585 21.33 -20.66 11.87
C PRO A 585 21.09 -21.64 13.03
N LYS A 586 22.11 -21.87 13.87
CA LYS A 586 22.03 -22.84 14.96
C LYS A 586 21.09 -22.35 16.05
N TRP A 587 21.22 -21.08 16.46
CA TRP A 587 20.28 -20.45 17.38
C TRP A 587 18.82 -20.53 16.89
N CYS A 588 18.58 -20.33 15.59
CA CYS A 588 17.23 -20.47 15.02
C CYS A 588 16.70 -21.90 15.18
N TYR A 589 17.53 -22.91 14.89
CA TYR A 589 17.17 -24.32 15.04
C TYR A 589 16.82 -24.66 16.50
N ASP A 590 17.68 -24.27 17.44
CA ASP A 590 17.51 -24.54 18.87
C ASP A 590 16.24 -23.86 19.45
N ASN A 591 15.79 -22.76 18.85
CA ASN A 591 14.60 -22.01 19.26
C ASN A 591 13.35 -22.28 18.39
N PHE A 592 13.38 -23.30 17.53
CA PHE A 592 12.27 -23.64 16.62
C PHE A 592 11.82 -22.47 15.73
N LEU A 593 12.77 -21.65 15.27
CA LEU A 593 12.55 -20.54 14.37
C LEU A 593 12.99 -20.87 12.93
N ASN A 594 12.19 -20.43 11.97
CA ASN A 594 12.50 -20.55 10.56
C ASN A 594 13.48 -19.44 10.14
N GLN A 595 14.78 -19.78 10.15
CA GLN A 595 15.86 -18.88 9.75
C GLN A 595 15.61 -18.21 8.39
N ARG A 596 15.02 -18.92 7.44
CA ARG A 596 14.83 -18.43 6.08
C ARG A 596 13.69 -17.42 6.02
N SER A 597 12.60 -17.66 6.74
CA SER A 597 11.53 -16.67 6.91
C SER A 597 12.06 -15.41 7.59
N LEU A 598 12.88 -15.54 8.63
CA LEU A 598 13.51 -14.40 9.31
C LEU A 598 14.47 -13.62 8.42
N LYS A 599 15.32 -14.30 7.65
CA LYS A 599 16.21 -13.66 6.66
C LYS A 599 15.42 -12.98 5.54
N SER A 600 14.34 -13.60 5.09
CA SER A 600 13.43 -12.99 4.12
C SER A 600 12.74 -11.75 4.71
N ALA A 601 12.32 -11.79 5.97
CA ALA A 601 11.75 -10.64 6.66
C ALA A 601 12.78 -9.50 6.76
N ASP A 602 14.05 -9.81 7.05
CA ASP A 602 15.11 -8.80 7.08
C ASP A 602 15.31 -8.12 5.71
N ASN A 603 15.30 -8.90 4.63
CA ASN A 603 15.36 -8.37 3.26
C ASN A 603 14.15 -7.47 2.94
N VAL A 604 12.93 -7.91 3.29
CA VAL A 604 11.70 -7.12 3.13
C VAL A 604 11.79 -5.83 3.93
N ARG A 605 12.21 -5.91 5.19
CA ARG A 605 12.38 -4.77 6.09
C ARG A 605 13.32 -3.73 5.48
N ASN A 606 14.46 -4.15 4.94
CA ASN A 606 15.44 -3.26 4.32
C ASN A 606 14.91 -2.59 3.05
N GLN A 607 14.09 -3.29 2.25
CA GLN A 607 13.47 -2.70 1.06
C GLN A 607 12.39 -1.70 1.43
N LEU A 608 11.51 -2.06 2.37
CA LEU A 608 10.48 -1.15 2.89
C LEU A 608 11.12 0.08 3.53
N LYS A 609 12.25 -0.08 4.24
CA LYS A 609 13.03 1.03 4.79
C LYS A 609 13.49 1.99 3.70
N ARG A 610 14.04 1.49 2.59
CA ARG A 610 14.45 2.33 1.45
C ARG A 610 13.27 3.09 0.85
N THR A 611 12.11 2.44 0.75
CA THR A 611 10.88 3.12 0.29
C THR A 611 10.45 4.20 1.29
N MET A 612 10.51 3.94 2.60
CA MET A 612 10.23 4.97 3.61
C MET A 612 11.19 6.15 3.51
N GLU A 613 12.50 5.88 3.38
CA GLU A 613 13.53 6.92 3.18
C GLU A 613 13.31 7.71 1.87
N GLN A 614 12.86 7.05 0.79
CA GLN A 614 12.56 7.70 -0.49
C GLN A 614 11.36 8.67 -0.43
N TYR A 615 10.39 8.39 0.44
CA TYR A 615 9.19 9.20 0.63
C TYR A 615 9.25 10.07 1.90
N ASP A 616 10.45 10.30 2.45
CA ASP A 616 10.71 11.13 3.63
C ASP A 616 9.86 10.74 4.86
N LEU A 617 9.62 9.44 5.05
CA LEU A 617 8.93 8.91 6.23
C LEU A 617 9.92 8.67 7.38
N ASP A 618 9.65 9.31 8.52
CA ASP A 618 10.52 9.24 9.70
C ASP A 618 10.67 7.82 10.27
N LEU A 619 11.92 7.43 10.51
CA LEU A 619 12.31 6.17 11.16
C LEU A 619 12.63 6.43 12.64
N VAL A 620 11.62 6.35 13.49
CA VAL A 620 11.65 6.66 14.92
C VAL A 620 11.33 5.43 15.77
N SER A 621 11.85 5.40 16.98
CA SER A 621 11.53 4.41 18.00
C SER A 621 11.43 5.12 19.36
N THR A 622 10.45 4.73 20.16
CA THR A 622 10.31 5.18 21.54
C THR A 622 11.35 4.43 22.39
N ASN A 623 11.89 5.06 23.43
CA ASN A 623 12.79 4.35 24.33
C ASN A 623 12.07 3.14 24.95
N PHE A 624 12.73 1.98 24.96
CA PHE A 624 12.19 0.73 25.49
C PHE A 624 11.75 0.83 26.96
N GLU A 625 12.44 1.65 27.77
CA GLU A 625 12.11 1.88 29.18
C GLU A 625 10.84 2.74 29.37
N ASP A 626 10.37 3.40 28.32
CA ASP A 626 9.14 4.19 28.36
C ASP A 626 7.92 3.26 28.44
N LYS A 627 7.05 3.53 29.41
CA LYS A 627 5.79 2.79 29.61
C LYS A 627 4.88 2.82 28.37
N SER A 628 5.06 3.82 27.51
CA SER A 628 4.30 3.97 26.27
C SER A 628 4.84 3.12 25.11
N TYR A 629 6.02 2.50 25.20
CA TYR A 629 6.64 1.75 24.10
C TYR A 629 5.69 0.74 23.43
N TYR A 630 5.22 -0.26 24.18
CA TYR A 630 4.29 -1.26 23.66
C TYR A 630 2.89 -0.68 23.36
N THR A 631 2.46 0.32 24.12
CA THR A 631 1.17 0.98 23.89
C THR A 631 1.16 1.70 22.54
N ASN A 632 2.25 2.36 22.17
CA ASN A 632 2.41 3.07 20.92
C ASN A 632 2.38 2.11 19.73
N ILE A 633 3.09 0.98 19.83
CA ILE A 633 3.08 -0.08 18.81
C ILE A 633 1.65 -0.62 18.63
N ARG A 634 0.96 -0.94 19.73
CA ARG A 634 -0.44 -1.43 19.69
C ARG A 634 -1.40 -0.42 19.06
N LYS A 635 -1.26 0.87 19.38
CA LYS A 635 -2.06 1.95 18.76
C LYS A 635 -1.78 2.10 17.26
N ALA A 636 -0.51 2.06 16.85
CA ALA A 636 -0.14 2.14 15.44
C ALA A 636 -0.77 1.00 14.62
N MET A 637 -0.83 -0.22 15.18
CA MET A 637 -1.52 -1.34 14.52
C MET A 637 -3.01 -1.08 14.31
N VAL A 638 -3.69 -0.40 15.24
CA VAL A 638 -5.09 -0.01 15.07
C VAL A 638 -5.28 0.89 13.85
N ALA A 639 -4.34 1.79 13.54
CA ALA A 639 -4.48 2.70 12.40
C ALA A 639 -4.62 1.99 11.04
N GLY A 640 -4.05 0.80 10.88
CA GLY A 640 -4.22 -0.01 9.65
C GLY A 640 -5.27 -1.11 9.76
N TYR A 641 -5.40 -1.75 10.93
CA TYR A 641 -6.22 -2.95 11.13
C TYR A 641 -7.50 -2.69 11.94
N PHE A 642 -7.97 -1.44 12.05
CA PHE A 642 -9.17 -1.08 12.80
C PHE A 642 -10.45 -1.81 12.34
N MET A 643 -10.51 -2.33 11.11
CA MET A 643 -11.62 -3.14 10.62
C MET A 643 -11.55 -4.61 11.08
N GLN A 644 -10.35 -5.10 11.40
CA GLN A 644 -10.10 -6.48 11.83
C GLN A 644 -9.99 -6.55 13.35
N VAL A 645 -11.12 -6.28 13.99
CA VAL A 645 -11.25 -6.26 15.45
C VAL A 645 -12.40 -7.17 15.87
N ALA A 646 -12.24 -7.86 16.99
CA ALA A 646 -13.28 -8.68 17.59
C ALA A 646 -13.47 -8.32 19.08
N HIS A 647 -14.74 -8.36 19.51
CA HIS A 647 -15.17 -8.10 20.89
C HIS A 647 -15.52 -9.41 21.60
N LEU A 648 -15.12 -9.56 22.86
CA LEU A 648 -15.45 -10.71 23.69
C LEU A 648 -16.87 -10.60 24.24
N GLU A 649 -17.75 -11.52 23.86
CA GLU A 649 -19.10 -11.61 24.42
C GLU A 649 -19.09 -12.36 25.76
N ARG A 650 -20.09 -12.10 26.62
CA ARG A 650 -20.23 -12.78 27.94
C ARG A 650 -20.23 -14.31 27.89
N THR A 651 -20.68 -14.87 26.77
CA THR A 651 -20.69 -16.31 26.49
C THR A 651 -19.30 -16.88 26.21
N GLY A 652 -18.25 -16.06 26.18
CA GLY A 652 -16.85 -16.48 26.07
C GLY A 652 -16.34 -16.71 24.65
N HIS A 653 -17.16 -16.42 23.63
CA HIS A 653 -16.74 -16.34 22.23
C HIS A 653 -16.52 -14.89 21.80
N TYR A 654 -15.78 -14.69 20.71
CA TYR A 654 -15.58 -13.35 20.13
C TYR A 654 -16.55 -13.11 18.99
N LEU A 655 -16.90 -11.85 18.78
CA LEU A 655 -17.73 -11.37 17.68
C LEU A 655 -16.97 -10.30 16.89
N THR A 656 -16.81 -10.49 15.58
CA THR A 656 -16.12 -9.50 14.73
C THR A 656 -16.94 -8.21 14.59
N VAL A 657 -16.25 -7.08 14.56
CA VAL A 657 -16.85 -5.75 14.44
C VAL A 657 -17.56 -5.57 13.10
N LYS A 658 -18.78 -5.04 13.12
CA LYS A 658 -19.71 -4.83 11.97
C LYS A 658 -20.23 -6.10 11.29
N ASP A 659 -19.40 -7.09 11.02
CA ASP A 659 -19.82 -8.31 10.29
C ASP A 659 -20.43 -9.40 11.20
N ASN A 660 -20.33 -9.25 12.52
CA ASN A 660 -20.91 -10.13 13.53
C ASN A 660 -20.59 -11.62 13.33
N GLN A 661 -19.36 -11.95 12.92
CA GLN A 661 -18.92 -13.34 12.80
C GLN A 661 -18.47 -13.87 14.15
N VAL A 662 -19.01 -15.02 14.55
CA VAL A 662 -18.60 -15.71 15.77
C VAL A 662 -17.26 -16.39 15.53
N VAL A 663 -16.25 -16.03 16.32
CA VAL A 663 -14.87 -16.50 16.19
C VAL A 663 -14.26 -16.89 17.54
N GLN A 664 -13.18 -17.65 17.48
CA GLN A 664 -12.35 -18.01 18.63
C GLN A 664 -10.89 -17.59 18.37
N LEU A 665 -10.12 -17.34 19.43
CA LEU A 665 -8.67 -17.18 19.28
C LEU A 665 -8.08 -18.48 18.74
N HIS A 666 -7.23 -18.38 17.72
CA HIS A 666 -6.56 -19.55 17.17
C HIS A 666 -5.69 -20.22 18.26
N PRO A 667 -5.60 -21.57 18.33
CA PRO A 667 -4.82 -22.28 19.35
C PRO A 667 -3.34 -21.94 19.40
N SER A 668 -2.80 -21.30 18.36
CA SER A 668 -1.42 -20.83 18.32
C SER A 668 -1.21 -19.45 18.98
N CYS A 669 -2.26 -18.79 19.43
CA CYS A 669 -2.19 -17.47 20.05
C CYS A 669 -1.46 -17.55 21.40
N CYS A 670 -0.60 -16.58 21.68
CA CYS A 670 0.19 -16.54 22.92
C CYS A 670 -0.53 -15.90 24.10
N LEU A 671 -1.75 -15.37 23.89
CA LEU A 671 -2.55 -14.77 24.95
C LEU A 671 -2.99 -15.85 25.94
N ASP A 672 -2.61 -15.67 27.21
CA ASP A 672 -2.97 -16.55 28.33
C ASP A 672 -4.37 -16.27 28.89
N HIS A 673 -4.94 -15.11 28.55
CA HIS A 673 -6.28 -14.67 28.91
C HIS A 673 -7.09 -14.28 27.66
N LYS A 674 -8.36 -13.95 27.85
CA LYS A 674 -9.24 -13.45 26.79
C LYS A 674 -9.48 -11.94 26.99
N PRO A 675 -8.78 -11.06 26.27
CA PRO A 675 -9.04 -9.63 26.39
C PRO A 675 -10.42 -9.23 25.86
N GLU A 676 -10.98 -8.13 26.35
CA GLU A 676 -12.30 -7.65 25.91
C GLU A 676 -12.31 -7.28 24.42
N TRP A 677 -11.21 -6.72 23.91
CA TRP A 677 -11.04 -6.34 22.52
C TRP A 677 -9.71 -6.86 21.99
N VAL A 678 -9.77 -7.51 20.83
CA VAL A 678 -8.60 -8.03 20.13
C VAL A 678 -8.57 -7.57 18.69
N LEU A 679 -7.40 -7.13 18.24
CA LEU A 679 -7.07 -6.90 16.84
C LEU A 679 -6.46 -8.19 16.30
N TYR A 680 -6.84 -8.60 15.09
CA TYR A 680 -6.34 -9.81 14.45
C TYR A 680 -5.80 -9.55 13.04
N ASN A 681 -4.80 -10.31 12.62
CA ASN A 681 -4.25 -10.21 11.25
C ASN A 681 -5.00 -11.08 10.24
N GLU A 682 -5.42 -12.29 10.63
CA GLU A 682 -5.96 -13.28 9.70
C GLU A 682 -7.22 -13.95 10.23
N PHE A 683 -8.20 -14.15 9.35
CA PHE A 683 -9.40 -14.94 9.60
C PHE A 683 -9.22 -16.34 9.00
N VAL A 684 -9.36 -17.38 9.82
CA VAL A 684 -9.11 -18.77 9.44
C VAL A 684 -10.42 -19.55 9.50
N LEU A 685 -10.92 -19.96 8.33
CA LEU A 685 -12.16 -20.71 8.20
C LEU A 685 -11.86 -22.22 8.19
N THR A 686 -12.28 -22.92 9.25
CA THR A 686 -12.22 -24.39 9.35
C THR A 686 -13.57 -24.93 9.83
N THR A 687 -13.62 -26.09 10.50
CA THR A 687 -14.83 -26.55 11.22
C THR A 687 -15.32 -25.52 12.23
N ARG A 688 -14.41 -24.68 12.76
CA ARG A 688 -14.73 -23.48 13.53
C ARG A 688 -14.01 -22.28 12.92
N ASN A 689 -14.56 -21.09 13.13
CA ASN A 689 -13.92 -19.85 12.71
C ASN A 689 -12.91 -19.41 13.77
N TYR A 690 -11.67 -19.20 13.36
CA TYR A 690 -10.62 -18.69 14.22
C TYR A 690 -10.08 -17.35 13.71
N ILE A 691 -9.59 -16.54 14.63
CA ILE A 691 -8.77 -15.37 14.34
C ILE A 691 -7.33 -15.65 14.79
N ARG A 692 -6.36 -15.39 13.90
CA ARG A 692 -4.95 -15.74 14.07
C ARG A 692 -4.09 -14.48 14.09
N THR A 693 -3.02 -14.55 14.90
CA THR A 693 -2.13 -13.42 15.22
C THR A 693 -2.92 -12.30 15.87
N CYS A 694 -3.23 -12.46 17.16
CA CYS A 694 -4.11 -11.57 17.90
C CYS A 694 -3.32 -10.70 18.88
N THR A 695 -3.71 -9.44 19.02
CA THR A 695 -3.15 -8.50 19.98
C THR A 695 -4.26 -7.75 20.69
N GLU A 696 -4.14 -7.61 22.01
CA GLU A 696 -5.09 -6.84 22.80
C GLU A 696 -5.11 -5.38 22.35
N VAL A 697 -6.30 -4.78 22.25
CA VAL A 697 -6.47 -3.34 22.00
C VAL A 697 -7.48 -2.74 22.96
N LYS A 698 -7.54 -1.41 23.05
CA LYS A 698 -8.50 -0.70 23.89
C LYS A 698 -9.56 -0.02 23.04
N ALA A 699 -10.80 -0.04 23.50
CA ALA A 699 -11.94 0.61 22.85
C ALA A 699 -11.70 2.11 22.56
N ASP A 700 -11.02 2.82 23.47
CA ASP A 700 -10.63 4.23 23.27
C ASP A 700 -9.81 4.44 21.97
N TRP A 701 -8.89 3.52 21.67
CA TRP A 701 -8.00 3.64 20.51
C TRP A 701 -8.74 3.44 19.19
N LEU A 702 -9.76 2.58 19.18
CA LEU A 702 -10.61 2.34 18.02
C LEU A 702 -11.34 3.63 17.60
N ILE A 703 -11.86 4.34 18.60
CA ILE A 703 -12.56 5.62 18.40
C ILE A 703 -11.58 6.72 17.98
N ASP A 704 -10.38 6.76 18.57
CA ASP A 704 -9.36 7.78 18.26
C ASP A 704 -8.77 7.61 16.86
N CYS A 705 -8.43 6.38 16.48
CA CYS A 705 -7.70 6.12 15.23
C CYS A 705 -8.63 6.01 14.02
N ALA A 706 -9.87 5.55 14.20
CA ALA A 706 -10.80 5.30 13.09
C ALA A 706 -12.24 5.73 13.42
N PRO A 707 -12.49 7.03 13.73
CA PRO A 707 -13.80 7.52 14.13
C PRO A 707 -14.88 7.32 13.06
N GLN A 708 -14.52 7.41 11.77
CA GLN A 708 -15.44 7.18 10.65
C GLN A 708 -15.96 5.74 10.62
N TYR A 709 -15.09 4.75 10.89
CA TYR A 709 -15.49 3.35 10.90
C TYR A 709 -16.27 3.01 12.17
N TYR A 710 -15.88 3.54 13.32
CA TYR A 710 -16.55 3.35 14.61
C TYR A 710 -17.67 4.35 14.88
N ASP A 711 -18.30 4.87 13.83
CA ASP A 711 -19.51 5.69 13.95
C ASP A 711 -20.68 4.85 14.48
N LEU A 712 -21.13 5.19 15.69
CA LEU A 712 -22.19 4.47 16.40
C LEU A 712 -23.56 4.59 15.72
N SER A 713 -23.74 5.58 14.83
CA SER A 713 -24.98 5.73 14.06
C SER A 713 -25.23 4.56 13.11
N ASN A 714 -24.16 4.04 12.50
CA ASN A 714 -24.19 2.93 11.54
C ASN A 714 -23.68 1.59 12.12
N PHE A 715 -23.25 1.59 13.38
CA PHE A 715 -22.74 0.39 14.05
C PHE A 715 -23.90 -0.56 14.45
N PRO A 716 -23.80 -1.87 14.17
CA PRO A 716 -24.86 -2.83 14.50
C PRO A 716 -25.07 -2.96 16.01
N ASN A 717 -26.30 -3.25 16.42
CA ASN A 717 -26.62 -3.40 17.84
C ASN A 717 -26.04 -4.72 18.39
N CYS A 718 -24.93 -4.63 19.13
CA CYS A 718 -24.27 -5.75 19.83
C CYS A 718 -23.70 -5.28 21.18
N GLU A 719 -23.11 -6.19 21.98
CA GLU A 719 -22.49 -5.81 23.26
C GLU A 719 -21.32 -4.84 23.05
N GLY A 720 -20.51 -5.06 22.01
CA GLY A 720 -19.41 -4.16 21.63
C GLY A 720 -19.87 -2.70 21.40
N LYS A 721 -21.03 -2.48 20.76
CA LYS A 721 -21.60 -1.12 20.60
C LYS A 721 -21.89 -0.45 21.93
N ARG A 722 -22.50 -1.19 22.87
CA ARG A 722 -22.83 -0.67 24.21
C ARG A 722 -21.58 -0.32 25.00
N VAL A 723 -20.51 -1.09 24.84
CA VAL A 723 -19.21 -0.78 25.44
C VAL A 723 -18.64 0.52 24.86
N LEU A 724 -18.66 0.68 23.53
CA LEU A 724 -18.20 1.91 22.87
C LEU A 724 -19.04 3.14 23.27
N GLU A 725 -20.37 3.01 23.36
CA GLU A 725 -21.28 4.06 23.85
C GLU A 725 -20.94 4.52 25.26
N LYS A 726 -20.67 3.56 26.17
CA LYS A 726 -20.23 3.86 27.54
C LYS A 726 -18.89 4.58 27.56
N VAL A 727 -17.95 4.18 26.71
CA VAL A 727 -16.63 4.83 26.59
C VAL A 727 -16.79 6.26 26.09
N MET A 728 -17.57 6.49 25.03
CA MET A 728 -17.85 7.84 24.51
C MET A 728 -18.56 8.73 25.55
N THR A 729 -19.56 8.18 26.25
CA THR A 729 -20.27 8.91 27.32
C THR A 729 -19.34 9.26 28.48
N ARG A 730 -18.50 8.31 28.91
CA ARG A 730 -17.49 8.55 29.95
C ARG A 730 -16.47 9.59 29.50
N ARG A 731 -16.05 9.59 28.23
CA ARG A 731 -15.16 10.62 27.67
C ARG A 731 -15.81 12.00 27.67
N ALA A 732 -17.06 12.10 27.23
CA ALA A 732 -17.82 13.36 27.28
C ALA A 732 -17.96 13.87 28.72
N ALA A 733 -18.23 12.98 29.69
CA ALA A 733 -18.30 13.32 31.11
C ALA A 733 -16.94 13.74 31.68
N ARG A 734 -15.83 13.06 31.32
CA ARG A 734 -14.47 13.43 31.73
C ARG A 734 -14.04 14.77 31.14
N ALA A 735 -14.30 15.01 29.85
CA ALA A 735 -14.02 16.30 29.22
C ALA A 735 -14.81 17.44 29.92
N TYR A 736 -16.05 17.17 30.34
CA TYR A 736 -16.85 18.11 31.13
C TYR A 736 -16.31 18.33 32.55
N GLU A 737 -15.86 17.27 33.24
CA GLU A 737 -15.27 17.36 34.59
C GLU A 737 -13.87 17.99 34.61
N ASP A 738 -13.01 17.69 33.65
CA ASP A 738 -11.68 18.31 33.51
C ASP A 738 -11.83 19.79 33.16
N GLY A 739 -12.87 20.16 32.38
CA GLY A 739 -13.31 21.55 32.21
C GLY A 739 -13.77 22.23 33.51
N LYS A 740 -14.38 21.48 34.45
CA LYS A 740 -14.74 21.98 35.81
C LYS A 740 -13.52 22.06 36.75
N LYS A 741 -12.60 21.10 36.70
CA LYS A 741 -11.38 21.09 37.51
C LYS A 741 -10.39 22.19 37.09
N THR A 742 -10.24 22.46 35.80
CA THR A 742 -9.50 23.65 35.31
C THR A 742 -10.15 24.95 35.77
N LYS A 743 -11.50 25.03 35.81
CA LYS A 743 -12.21 26.17 36.42
C LYS A 743 -12.01 26.28 37.95
N LYS A 744 -11.90 25.17 38.68
CA LYS A 744 -11.65 25.15 40.13
C LYS A 744 -10.18 25.45 40.48
N LYS A 745 -9.22 24.93 39.71
CA LYS A 745 -7.78 25.23 39.84
C LYS A 745 -7.46 26.69 39.50
N LYS A 746 -8.20 27.30 38.56
CA LYS A 746 -8.16 28.75 38.30
C LYS A 746 -8.68 29.56 39.50
N LYS A 747 -9.68 29.06 40.24
CA LYS A 747 -10.25 29.73 41.41
C LYS A 747 -9.32 29.75 42.63
N ASP A 748 -8.55 28.68 42.83
CA ASP A 748 -7.61 28.56 43.97
C ASP A 748 -6.22 29.18 43.68
N GLN A 749 -5.92 29.52 42.42
CA GLN A 749 -4.71 30.25 42.02
C GLN A 749 -4.86 31.78 42.08
N HIS A 750 -6.06 32.32 42.36
CA HIS A 750 -6.37 33.75 42.23
C HIS A 750 -5.80 34.67 43.33
N GLU A 751 -5.08 34.16 44.34
CA GLU A 751 -4.44 34.99 45.39
C GLU A 751 -2.95 35.32 45.13
N ALA A 752 -2.35 34.89 44.01
CA ALA A 752 -0.93 35.12 43.71
C ALA A 752 -0.61 35.66 42.30
N TYR A 753 -1.57 36.30 41.62
CA TYR A 753 -1.44 36.73 40.21
C TYR A 753 -1.23 38.24 40.00
N GLY A 754 -0.55 38.92 40.93
CA GLY A 754 -0.11 40.32 40.76
C GLY A 754 1.19 40.47 39.96
N THR A 755 1.96 39.40 39.81
CA THR A 755 3.35 39.44 39.27
C THR A 755 3.50 38.70 37.94
N LEU A 756 2.40 38.26 37.32
CA LEU A 756 2.40 37.28 36.22
C LEU A 756 2.07 37.85 34.83
N ILE A 757 1.98 39.17 34.66
CA ILE A 757 1.90 39.79 33.32
C ILE A 757 3.31 40.02 32.74
N ALA A 758 4.32 40.26 33.58
CA ALA A 758 5.72 40.30 33.15
C ALA A 758 6.24 38.92 32.69
N GLN A 759 5.58 37.82 33.10
CA GLN A 759 5.90 36.45 32.70
C GLN A 759 4.94 35.87 31.65
N ALA A 760 3.81 36.52 31.34
CA ALA A 760 2.88 36.05 30.29
C ALA A 760 3.39 36.30 28.86
N VAL A 761 4.50 37.05 28.72
CA VAL A 761 5.21 37.29 27.46
C VAL A 761 6.53 36.50 27.41
N ASP A 762 6.63 35.40 28.18
CA ASP A 762 7.75 34.46 28.03
C ASP A 762 7.53 33.65 26.75
N VAL A 763 7.95 34.24 25.63
CA VAL A 763 8.07 33.56 24.34
C VAL A 763 9.19 32.53 24.50
N MET A 764 8.83 31.30 24.89
CA MET A 764 9.81 30.28 25.25
C MET A 764 10.72 29.84 24.09
N GLU A 765 10.37 30.13 22.84
CA GLU A 765 11.30 30.12 21.70
C GLU A 765 10.60 30.73 20.47
N ILE A 766 11.21 31.74 19.85
CA ILE A 766 10.93 32.05 18.45
C ILE A 766 11.90 31.19 17.64
N ASP A 767 11.43 30.07 17.11
CA ASP A 767 12.23 29.32 16.13
C ASP A 767 12.27 30.13 14.82
N VAL A 768 13.29 30.98 14.69
CA VAL A 768 13.61 31.67 13.45
C VAL A 768 14.26 30.64 12.53
N GLY A 769 13.44 29.75 11.97
CA GLY A 769 13.87 28.81 10.94
C GLY A 769 14.25 29.57 9.66
N TRP A 770 15.50 30.05 9.59
CA TRP A 770 16.05 30.74 8.43
C TRP A 770 16.15 29.79 7.23
N THR A 771 15.17 29.80 6.33
CA THR A 771 15.35 29.25 4.99
C THR A 771 16.10 30.28 4.14
N ARG A 772 17.42 30.09 3.99
CA ARG A 772 18.26 30.90 3.10
C ARG A 772 17.97 30.56 1.63
N SER A 773 17.04 31.27 1.00
CA SER A 773 17.08 31.49 -0.46
C SER A 773 18.00 32.68 -0.75
N LYS A 774 18.93 32.54 -1.69
CA LYS A 774 19.87 33.60 -2.10
C LYS A 774 19.25 34.68 -2.99
N GLN A 775 17.95 34.62 -3.30
CA GLN A 775 17.30 35.54 -4.22
C GLN A 775 15.94 35.94 -3.67
N LEU A 776 15.81 37.23 -3.35
CA LEU A 776 14.62 38.07 -3.14
C LEU A 776 13.48 37.44 -2.31
N TRP A 777 13.03 38.15 -1.25
CA TRP A 777 11.91 37.81 -0.35
C TRP A 777 12.29 36.99 0.91
N ARG A 778 12.14 37.62 2.09
CA ARG A 778 12.33 37.01 3.43
C ARG A 778 10.97 36.90 4.14
N PRO A 779 10.33 35.72 4.18
CA PRO A 779 9.22 35.47 5.08
C PRO A 779 9.74 35.08 6.48
N LEU A 780 9.43 35.87 7.50
CA LEU A 780 9.47 35.53 8.92
C LEU A 780 8.27 34.64 9.24
N MET A 781 8.51 33.47 9.82
CA MET A 781 7.46 32.62 10.38
C MET A 781 7.45 32.80 11.90
N ALA A 782 6.32 33.22 12.45
CA ALA A 782 6.10 33.25 13.89
C ALA A 782 5.11 32.15 14.28
N ARG A 783 5.47 31.34 15.29
CA ARG A 783 4.60 30.31 15.86
C ARG A 783 4.31 30.67 17.31
N GLY A 784 3.04 30.82 17.66
CA GLY A 784 2.60 30.86 19.05
C GLY A 784 2.44 29.43 19.55
N VAL A 785 3.21 29.02 20.55
CA VAL A 785 3.16 27.69 21.14
C VAL A 785 2.65 27.78 22.57
N PHE A 786 1.56 27.06 22.89
CA PHE A 786 1.04 26.97 24.25
C PHE A 786 0.90 25.50 24.64
N GLY A 787 1.58 25.09 25.72
CA GLY A 787 1.56 23.69 26.19
C GLY A 787 2.19 22.67 25.22
N GLY A 788 3.15 23.10 24.38
CA GLY A 788 3.81 22.23 23.39
C GLY A 788 3.01 22.01 22.10
N GLN A 789 1.86 22.66 21.94
CA GLN A 789 1.10 22.70 20.70
C GLN A 789 1.18 24.08 20.06
N VAL A 790 1.33 24.11 18.73
CA VAL A 790 1.23 25.35 17.95
C VAL A 790 -0.23 25.79 18.00
N VAL A 791 -0.52 26.90 18.69
CA VAL A 791 -1.86 27.50 18.81
C VAL A 791 -2.08 28.64 17.84
N ALA A 792 -1.01 29.18 17.23
CA ALA A 792 -1.08 30.17 16.16
C ALA A 792 0.15 30.05 15.24
N GLN A 793 -0.04 30.26 13.93
CA GLN A 793 1.05 30.32 12.96
C GLN A 793 0.82 31.52 12.03
N ALA A 794 1.83 32.38 11.90
CA ALA A 794 1.80 33.54 11.01
C ALA A 794 3.01 33.53 10.08
N LEU A 795 2.77 33.77 8.79
CA LEU A 795 3.79 34.05 7.78
C LEU A 795 3.80 35.56 7.53
N MET A 796 4.95 36.20 7.73
CA MET A 796 5.14 37.65 7.59
C MET A 796 6.28 37.92 6.62
N ALA A 797 6.09 38.70 5.57
CA ALA A 797 7.20 39.11 4.70
C ALA A 797 7.77 40.46 5.18
N ALA A 798 9.10 40.57 5.31
CA ALA A 798 9.79 41.82 5.62
C ALA A 798 10.94 42.09 4.63
N SER A 799 11.08 43.32 4.14
CA SER A 799 12.21 43.73 3.28
C SER A 799 13.29 44.48 4.07
N GLU A 800 14.57 44.27 3.73
CA GLU A 800 15.67 45.09 4.26
C GLU A 800 15.61 46.53 3.72
N ARG A 801 15.96 47.49 4.58
CA ARG A 801 15.97 48.94 4.27
C ARG A 801 16.94 49.23 3.11
N GLY A 802 16.37 49.40 1.91
CA GLY A 802 17.02 50.05 0.77
C GLY A 802 16.35 51.38 0.47
N ILE A 803 17.05 52.30 -0.19
CA ILE A 803 16.47 53.54 -0.71
C ILE A 803 15.41 53.14 -1.74
N SER A 804 14.13 53.35 -1.43
CA SER A 804 13.01 52.87 -2.24
C SER A 804 11.99 53.98 -2.49
N PHE A 805 11.24 53.85 -3.58
CA PHE A 805 10.11 54.72 -3.90
C PHE A 805 8.89 54.31 -3.08
N GLU A 806 8.37 55.20 -2.25
CA GLU A 806 7.25 54.91 -1.34
C GLU A 806 5.95 55.53 -1.85
N HIS A 807 4.88 54.72 -1.93
CA HIS A 807 3.51 55.18 -2.10
C HIS A 807 2.61 54.36 -1.17
N GLN A 808 1.53 54.95 -0.69
CA GLN A 808 0.53 54.26 0.11
C GLN A 808 -0.86 54.82 -0.19
N ILE A 809 -1.88 54.02 0.10
CA ILE A 809 -3.27 54.48 0.09
C ILE A 809 -3.47 55.47 1.25
N SER A 810 -4.17 56.58 1.03
CA SER A 810 -4.47 57.56 2.08
C SER A 810 -5.32 56.93 3.19
N MET A 811 -4.98 57.23 4.45
CA MET A 811 -5.81 56.84 5.60
C MET A 811 -7.20 57.49 5.46
N PRO A 812 -8.30 56.73 5.68
CA PRO A 812 -9.64 57.30 5.66
C PRO A 812 -9.82 58.35 6.77
N GLN A 813 -10.63 59.37 6.51
CA GLN A 813 -10.96 60.40 7.50
C GLN A 813 -11.92 59.81 8.54
N VAL A 814 -11.45 59.65 9.77
CA VAL A 814 -12.21 59.10 10.91
C VAL A 814 -12.00 59.98 12.15
N PRO A 815 -12.95 60.01 13.11
CA PRO A 815 -12.77 60.69 14.38
C PRO A 815 -11.56 60.16 15.17
N SER A 816 -10.97 61.02 16.00
CA SER A 816 -9.86 60.65 16.90
C SER A 816 -10.29 59.53 17.85
N PRO A 817 -9.45 58.53 18.15
CA PRO A 817 -9.82 57.45 19.06
C PRO A 817 -10.26 57.94 20.44
N GLU A 818 -9.72 59.06 20.93
CA GLU A 818 -10.08 59.70 22.19
C GLU A 818 -11.52 60.24 22.21
N SER A 819 -12.06 60.60 21.04
CA SER A 819 -13.44 61.09 20.88
C SER A 819 -14.49 59.97 20.80
N LEU A 820 -14.05 58.72 20.66
CA LEU A 820 -14.92 57.55 20.56
C LEU A 820 -15.11 56.88 21.93
N PRO A 821 -16.31 56.36 22.23
CA PRO A 821 -16.56 55.66 23.49
C PRO A 821 -15.77 54.33 23.52
N SER A 822 -15.27 53.96 24.71
CA SER A 822 -14.68 52.64 24.92
C SER A 822 -15.75 51.56 24.85
N ASP A 823 -15.35 50.33 24.52
CA ASP A 823 -16.28 49.21 24.46
C ASP A 823 -16.96 48.93 25.82
N ASP A 824 -16.22 49.12 26.93
CA ASP A 824 -16.77 49.01 28.29
C ASP A 824 -17.87 50.06 28.55
N ALA A 825 -17.63 51.32 28.17
CA ALA A 825 -18.63 52.38 28.31
C ALA A 825 -19.90 52.07 27.50
N ARG A 826 -19.74 51.47 26.31
CA ARG A 826 -20.87 51.03 25.46
C ARG A 826 -21.64 49.88 26.08
N VAL A 827 -20.94 48.88 26.63
CA VAL A 827 -21.59 47.73 27.29
C VAL A 827 -22.34 48.20 28.54
N GLU A 828 -21.80 49.15 29.30
CA GLU A 828 -22.51 49.76 30.42
C GLU A 828 -23.78 50.51 29.98
N GLU A 829 -23.71 51.30 28.90
CA GLU A 829 -24.84 52.02 28.34
C GLU A 829 -25.95 51.07 27.85
N LEU A 830 -25.57 50.00 27.14
CA LEU A 830 -26.47 48.93 26.69
C LEU A 830 -27.18 48.24 27.87
N LEU A 831 -26.46 47.93 28.95
CA LEU A 831 -27.04 47.28 30.13
C LEU A 831 -28.02 48.17 30.90
N LYS A 832 -27.84 49.50 30.84
CA LYS A 832 -28.64 50.52 31.52
C LYS A 832 -29.83 51.02 30.69
N HIS A 833 -29.93 50.66 29.40
CA HIS A 833 -30.97 51.20 28.52
C HIS A 833 -32.37 50.65 28.87
N PRO A 834 -33.37 51.51 29.16
CA PRO A 834 -34.65 51.10 29.75
C PRO A 834 -35.56 50.28 28.81
N ASP A 835 -35.46 50.50 27.50
CA ASP A 835 -36.36 49.91 26.50
C ASP A 835 -35.80 48.64 25.79
N LEU A 836 -34.67 48.11 26.26
CA LEU A 836 -33.93 47.03 25.58
C LEU A 836 -34.07 45.70 26.34
N GLU A 837 -34.89 44.78 25.83
CA GLU A 837 -34.99 43.41 26.36
C GLU A 837 -33.76 42.58 25.98
N ILE A 838 -32.75 42.57 26.84
CA ILE A 838 -31.55 41.75 26.69
C ILE A 838 -31.81 40.35 27.27
N PRO A 839 -31.68 39.26 26.48
CA PRO A 839 -31.85 37.89 26.99
C PRO A 839 -30.92 37.63 28.19
N GLU A 840 -31.45 36.97 29.24
CA GLU A 840 -30.77 36.83 30.53
C GLU A 840 -29.35 36.23 30.41
N LYS A 841 -29.18 35.20 29.57
CA LYS A 841 -27.86 34.62 29.27
C LYS A 841 -26.87 35.62 28.66
N TYR A 842 -27.36 36.53 27.82
CA TYR A 842 -26.54 37.54 27.16
C TYR A 842 -26.23 38.70 28.11
N ARG A 843 -27.19 39.10 28.97
CA ARG A 843 -26.97 40.06 30.05
C ARG A 843 -25.89 39.58 31.03
N THR A 844 -25.93 38.31 31.45
CA THR A 844 -24.89 37.72 32.32
C THR A 844 -23.51 37.73 31.65
N TYR A 845 -23.45 37.42 30.35
CA TYR A 845 -22.21 37.49 29.57
C TYR A 845 -21.62 38.92 29.52
N LEU A 846 -22.45 39.92 29.25
CA LEU A 846 -22.03 41.33 29.21
C LEU A 846 -21.55 41.85 30.58
N GLN A 847 -22.23 41.45 31.66
CA GLN A 847 -21.82 41.79 33.03
C GLN A 847 -20.51 41.13 33.45
N GLN A 848 -20.31 39.86 33.08
CA GLN A 848 -19.03 39.18 33.32
C GLN A 848 -17.90 39.82 32.53
N ARG A 849 -18.17 40.21 31.28
CA ARG A 849 -17.19 40.88 30.42
C ARG A 849 -16.71 42.22 30.98
N LEU A 850 -17.60 43.03 31.58
CA LEU A 850 -17.21 44.28 32.25
C LEU A 850 -16.28 44.07 33.47
N GLN A 851 -16.27 42.87 34.06
CA GLN A 851 -15.37 42.53 35.16
C GLN A 851 -13.99 42.06 34.68
N GLU A 852 -13.86 41.67 33.40
CA GLU A 852 -12.65 41.15 32.79
C GLU A 852 -12.00 42.23 31.89
N LYS A 853 -10.93 42.90 32.34
CA LYS A 853 -10.23 43.89 31.49
C LYS A 853 -9.65 43.21 30.24
N ALA A 854 -10.11 43.61 29.06
CA ALA A 854 -9.60 43.10 27.78
C ALA A 854 -8.15 43.57 27.55
N PRO A 855 -7.26 42.72 26.98
CA PRO A 855 -5.86 43.08 26.75
C PRO A 855 -5.67 44.15 25.66
N ILE A 856 -6.64 44.29 24.75
CA ILE A 856 -6.64 45.27 23.65
C ILE A 856 -7.87 46.18 23.81
N ASP A 857 -7.65 47.50 23.80
CA ASP A 857 -8.71 48.51 23.69
C ASP A 857 -9.14 48.59 22.23
N TYR A 858 -10.42 48.35 21.93
CA TYR A 858 -11.00 48.50 20.60
C TYR A 858 -12.08 49.59 20.63
N ARG A 859 -12.02 50.53 19.68
CA ARG A 859 -12.99 51.62 19.52
C ARG A 859 -13.49 51.67 18.09
N GLU A 860 -14.71 51.20 17.86
CA GLU A 860 -15.33 51.27 16.53
C GLU A 860 -15.63 52.72 16.15
N VAL A 861 -15.30 53.09 14.91
CA VAL A 861 -15.56 54.43 14.36
C VAL A 861 -17.06 54.63 14.10
N HIS A 862 -17.72 53.62 13.53
CA HIS A 862 -19.15 53.64 13.26
C HIS A 862 -19.87 52.80 14.32
N VAL A 863 -20.35 53.47 15.36
CA VAL A 863 -21.11 52.87 16.46
C VAL A 863 -22.60 52.88 16.10
N PRO A 864 -23.28 51.73 16.02
CA PRO A 864 -24.73 51.72 15.91
C PRO A 864 -25.34 52.34 17.18
N THR A 865 -26.33 53.21 17.02
CA THR A 865 -27.08 53.78 18.13
C THR A 865 -27.73 52.68 18.97
N VAL A 866 -27.98 52.96 20.25
CA VAL A 866 -28.62 51.97 21.15
C VAL A 866 -29.99 51.53 20.60
N GLN A 867 -30.66 52.40 19.84
CA GLN A 867 -31.92 52.11 19.15
C GLN A 867 -31.76 51.20 17.92
N GLU A 868 -30.65 51.29 17.18
CA GLU A 868 -30.30 50.34 16.10
C GLU A 868 -29.91 48.96 16.65
N LEU A 869 -29.24 48.94 17.80
CA LEU A 869 -28.95 47.72 18.57
C LEU A 869 -30.22 47.10 19.14
N ALA A 870 -31.17 47.92 19.64
CA ALA A 870 -32.47 47.49 20.18
C ALA A 870 -33.40 46.90 19.12
N ASN A 871 -33.50 47.58 17.96
CA ASN A 871 -34.36 47.18 16.85
C ASN A 871 -33.75 46.06 16.01
N LEU A 872 -32.61 45.50 16.43
CA LEU A 872 -31.87 44.44 15.74
C LEU A 872 -31.67 44.74 14.24
N THR A 873 -31.53 46.03 13.89
CA THR A 873 -31.46 46.46 12.49
C THR A 873 -30.03 46.23 12.03
N PRO A 874 -29.78 45.32 11.06
CA PRO A 874 -28.42 44.97 10.71
C PRO A 874 -27.73 46.13 10.01
N VAL A 875 -26.57 46.54 10.53
CA VAL A 875 -25.72 47.56 9.90
C VAL A 875 -25.14 46.98 8.61
N LYS A 876 -25.77 47.30 7.48
CA LYS A 876 -25.28 46.96 6.14
C LYS A 876 -24.19 47.94 5.74
N SER A 877 -22.96 47.61 6.09
CA SER A 877 -21.76 48.31 5.62
C SER A 877 -20.80 47.30 5.01
N ASP A 878 -20.19 47.67 3.88
CA ASP A 878 -19.10 46.94 3.23
C ASP A 878 -17.73 47.21 3.83
N ARG A 879 -17.67 48.17 4.75
CA ARG A 879 -16.46 48.60 5.42
C ARG A 879 -16.66 48.69 6.94
N GLN A 880 -15.66 48.29 7.70
CA GLN A 880 -15.61 48.40 9.17
C GLN A 880 -14.28 49.03 9.59
N GLN A 881 -14.36 50.03 10.46
CA GLN A 881 -13.20 50.79 10.93
C GLN A 881 -13.14 50.77 12.45
N VAL A 882 -11.98 50.38 12.99
CA VAL A 882 -11.77 50.20 14.42
C VAL A 882 -10.40 50.73 14.80
N TRP A 883 -10.36 51.63 15.76
CA TRP A 883 -9.11 51.97 16.45
C TRP A 883 -8.78 50.91 17.47
N PHE A 884 -7.52 50.50 17.56
CA PHE A 884 -7.08 49.58 18.60
C PHE A 884 -5.71 49.92 19.16
N LYS A 885 -5.48 49.53 20.42
CA LYS A 885 -4.16 49.52 21.05
C LYS A 885 -4.09 48.53 22.21
N CYS A 886 -2.90 48.07 22.54
CA CYS A 886 -2.67 47.27 23.73
C CYS A 886 -2.88 48.10 25.01
N HIS A 887 -3.40 47.47 26.07
CA HIS A 887 -3.45 48.07 27.39
C HIS A 887 -2.08 48.00 28.08
N GLY A 888 -1.54 49.16 28.46
CA GLY A 888 -0.23 49.28 29.12
C GLY A 888 0.91 49.54 28.15
N THR A 889 2.12 49.71 28.68
CA THR A 889 3.32 50.00 27.89
C THR A 889 4.04 48.70 27.52
N LEU A 890 4.38 48.54 26.25
CA LEU A 890 5.15 47.40 25.74
C LEU A 890 6.64 47.74 25.69
N ASN A 891 7.50 46.72 25.74
CA ASN A 891 8.94 46.88 25.52
C ASN A 891 9.23 47.33 24.07
N ASP A 892 10.42 47.86 23.80
CA ASP A 892 10.81 48.37 22.48
C ASP A 892 11.16 47.27 21.46
N ASP A 893 10.82 46.00 21.74
CA ASP A 893 11.11 44.88 20.82
C ASP A 893 10.14 44.91 19.62
N PRO A 894 10.63 45.15 18.39
CA PRO A 894 9.79 45.18 17.20
C PRO A 894 9.02 43.87 16.98
N VAL A 895 9.56 42.73 17.41
CA VAL A 895 8.92 41.42 17.23
C VAL A 895 7.72 41.27 18.17
N LEU A 896 7.81 41.81 19.38
CA LEU A 896 6.67 41.81 20.31
C LEU A 896 5.51 42.63 19.73
N HIS A 897 5.79 43.82 19.21
CA HIS A 897 4.77 44.64 18.57
C HIS A 897 4.14 43.94 17.35
N GLN A 898 4.93 43.21 16.55
CA GLN A 898 4.42 42.38 15.45
C GLN A 898 3.53 41.23 15.91
N ALA A 899 3.89 40.56 17.00
CA ALA A 899 3.08 39.49 17.57
C ALA A 899 1.74 40.01 18.11
N VAL A 900 1.75 41.14 18.82
CA VAL A 900 0.53 41.80 19.29
C VAL A 900 -0.35 42.24 18.12
N LEU A 901 0.25 42.79 17.05
CA LEU A 901 -0.48 43.17 15.84
C LEU A 901 -1.11 41.95 15.16
N ALA A 902 -0.37 40.84 15.03
CA ALA A 902 -0.90 39.60 14.46
C ALA A 902 -2.14 39.12 15.23
N TYR A 903 -2.08 39.11 16.57
CA TYR A 903 -3.21 38.77 17.43
C TYR A 903 -4.39 39.73 17.28
N ALA A 904 -4.15 41.04 17.29
CA ALA A 904 -5.21 42.05 17.19
C ALA A 904 -5.86 42.07 15.79
N SER A 905 -5.09 41.80 14.74
CA SER A 905 -5.55 41.88 13.35
C SER A 905 -6.51 40.75 12.92
N ASP A 906 -6.49 39.62 13.62
CA ASP A 906 -7.45 38.51 13.41
C ASP A 906 -8.79 38.81 14.10
N ALA A 907 -8.81 39.73 15.07
CA ALA A 907 -10.05 40.22 15.66
C ALA A 907 -10.82 41.09 14.65
N TYR A 908 -12.13 40.87 14.55
CA TYR A 908 -13.09 41.61 13.71
C TYR A 908 -13.00 41.44 12.18
N LEU A 909 -11.87 41.05 11.61
CA LEU A 909 -11.68 41.05 10.15
C LEU A 909 -12.74 40.19 9.42
N LEU A 910 -12.87 38.90 9.75
CA LEU A 910 -13.88 38.01 9.15
C LEU A 910 -15.33 38.45 9.43
N HIS A 911 -15.58 39.20 10.51
CA HIS A 911 -16.91 39.72 10.83
C HIS A 911 -17.37 40.79 9.82
N THR A 912 -16.44 41.41 9.09
CA THR A 912 -16.75 42.38 8.02
C THR A 912 -17.56 41.72 6.88
N ALA A 913 -17.28 40.46 6.54
CA ALA A 913 -18.04 39.69 5.55
C ALA A 913 -19.49 39.37 5.98
N VAL A 914 -19.76 39.40 7.28
CA VAL A 914 -21.11 39.20 7.82
C VAL A 914 -21.90 40.50 7.76
N ARG A 915 -21.29 41.63 8.11
CA ARG A 915 -21.94 42.95 8.16
C ARG A 915 -22.56 43.34 6.81
N THR A 916 -21.89 43.08 5.69
CA THR A 916 -22.43 43.30 4.32
C THR A 916 -23.73 42.56 4.04
N SER A 917 -23.85 41.33 4.55
CA SER A 917 -25.02 40.47 4.30
C SER A 917 -26.25 40.89 5.11
N GLY A 918 -26.06 41.74 6.12
CA GLY A 918 -27.09 42.14 7.06
C GLY A 918 -27.60 41.00 7.96
N LEU A 919 -26.79 39.96 8.17
CA LEU A 919 -27.10 38.85 9.06
C LEU A 919 -26.85 39.22 10.53
N GLN A 920 -27.73 38.79 11.43
CA GLN A 920 -27.52 38.93 12.86
C GLN A 920 -26.55 37.85 13.37
N ARG A 921 -25.78 38.16 14.42
CA ARG A 921 -24.84 37.20 15.04
C ARG A 921 -25.53 35.90 15.50
N THR A 922 -26.80 35.98 15.92
CA THR A 922 -27.63 34.83 16.32
C THR A 922 -28.06 33.94 15.14
N GLU A 923 -28.03 34.47 13.91
CA GLU A 923 -28.35 33.72 12.70
C GLU A 923 -27.17 32.89 12.18
N ILE A 924 -25.96 33.14 12.68
CA ILE A 924 -24.74 32.45 12.29
C ILE A 924 -24.54 31.22 13.17
N GLY A 925 -24.42 30.05 12.54
CA GLY A 925 -24.17 28.78 13.23
C GLY A 925 -22.69 28.46 13.33
N MET A 926 -21.90 28.85 12.33
CA MET A 926 -20.46 28.61 12.29
C MET A 926 -19.77 29.75 11.55
N MET A 927 -18.66 30.23 12.10
CA MET A 927 -17.75 31.15 11.45
C MET A 927 -16.33 30.73 11.81
N ALA A 928 -15.51 30.44 10.80
CA ALA A 928 -14.15 29.95 11.00
C ALA A 928 -13.21 30.53 9.94
N SER A 929 -12.04 31.00 10.37
CA SER A 929 -10.96 31.41 9.46
C SER A 929 -10.37 30.18 8.75
N LEU A 930 -10.08 30.31 7.46
CA LEU A 930 -9.32 29.33 6.67
C LEU A 930 -7.87 29.76 6.49
N ASP A 931 -7.64 31.05 6.31
CA ASP A 931 -6.32 31.67 6.26
C ASP A 931 -6.33 33.07 6.88
N HIS A 932 -5.18 33.55 7.35
CA HIS A 932 -4.99 34.93 7.78
C HIS A 932 -3.56 35.35 7.43
N THR A 933 -3.44 36.28 6.49
CA THR A 933 -2.14 36.74 5.96
C THR A 933 -1.93 38.21 6.27
N MET A 934 -0.71 38.58 6.68
CA MET A 934 -0.34 39.95 7.02
C MET A 934 0.97 40.35 6.33
N TRP A 935 0.99 41.56 5.76
CA TRP A 935 2.17 42.21 5.18
C TRP A 935 2.51 43.45 5.98
N LEU A 936 3.77 43.58 6.39
CA LEU A 936 4.27 44.70 7.19
C LEU A 936 4.97 45.71 6.28
N HIS A 937 4.57 46.98 6.37
CA HIS A 937 5.02 48.05 5.48
C HIS A 937 5.94 49.06 6.20
N ALA A 938 5.68 49.36 7.47
CA ALA A 938 6.45 50.34 8.24
C ALA A 938 6.54 49.97 9.74
N PRO A 939 7.56 50.46 10.48
CA PRO A 939 7.65 50.25 11.93
C PRO A 939 6.48 50.88 12.67
N PHE A 940 6.00 50.24 13.72
CA PHE A 940 4.88 50.71 14.53
C PHE A 940 5.02 50.25 15.99
N ARG A 941 4.23 50.86 16.87
CA ARG A 941 4.07 50.46 18.25
C ARG A 941 2.65 49.99 18.50
N ALA A 942 2.49 48.78 19.01
CA ALA A 942 1.17 48.19 19.27
C ALA A 942 0.48 48.72 20.55
N ASP A 943 1.20 49.47 21.39
CA ASP A 943 0.68 50.22 22.54
C ASP A 943 0.33 51.68 22.18
N GLU A 944 0.55 52.10 20.94
CA GLU A 944 0.00 53.32 20.35
C GLU A 944 -1.29 53.01 19.58
N TRP A 945 -2.09 54.05 19.29
CA TRP A 945 -3.32 53.89 18.53
C TRP A 945 -3.07 53.56 17.06
N LEU A 946 -3.64 52.45 16.62
CA LEU A 946 -3.63 52.01 15.22
C LEU A 946 -5.07 51.94 14.70
N LEU A 947 -5.31 52.47 13.50
CA LEU A 947 -6.59 52.38 12.81
C LEU A 947 -6.61 51.14 11.94
N TYR A 948 -7.53 50.22 12.21
CA TYR A 948 -7.81 49.09 11.35
C TYR A 948 -9.00 49.38 10.44
N ASP A 949 -8.75 49.51 9.15
CA ASP A 949 -9.72 49.75 8.11
C ASP A 949 -9.94 48.48 7.29
N MET A 950 -11.12 47.87 7.42
CA MET A 950 -11.45 46.55 6.90
C MET A 950 -12.59 46.62 5.90
N ASP A 951 -12.52 45.84 4.83
CA ASP A 951 -13.59 45.70 3.84
C ASP A 951 -13.77 44.23 3.39
N SER A 952 -14.96 43.89 2.91
CA SER A 952 -15.23 42.57 2.34
C SER A 952 -15.87 42.68 0.97
N PRO A 953 -15.16 42.31 -0.11
CA PRO A 953 -15.69 42.44 -1.47
C PRO A 953 -16.78 41.40 -1.79
N ARG A 954 -16.75 40.22 -1.14
CA ARG A 954 -17.71 39.15 -1.41
C ARG A 954 -17.79 38.13 -0.27
N ALA A 955 -19.03 37.78 0.08
CA ALA A 955 -19.37 36.58 0.83
C ALA A 955 -20.44 35.78 0.06
N ALA A 956 -20.10 34.58 -0.39
CA ALA A 956 -20.98 33.72 -1.18
C ALA A 956 -20.63 32.23 -1.00
N ASN A 957 -21.62 31.35 -1.19
CA ASN A 957 -21.45 29.89 -1.09
C ASN A 957 -20.82 29.41 0.23
N GLY A 958 -21.10 30.14 1.32
CA GLY A 958 -20.55 29.85 2.64
C GLY A 958 -19.08 30.23 2.84
N ARG A 959 -18.48 31.00 1.91
CA ARG A 959 -17.13 31.57 2.04
C ARG A 959 -17.18 33.09 1.98
N GLY A 960 -16.31 33.76 2.73
CA GLY A 960 -16.14 35.21 2.72
C GLY A 960 -14.66 35.58 2.63
N LEU A 961 -14.35 36.59 1.82
CA LEU A 961 -13.02 37.18 1.74
C LEU A 961 -13.05 38.58 2.35
N CYS A 962 -12.07 38.88 3.21
CA CYS A 962 -11.92 40.17 3.87
C CYS A 962 -10.51 40.71 3.66
N PHE A 963 -10.39 42.03 3.49
CA PHE A 963 -9.13 42.75 3.42
C PHE A 963 -9.06 43.78 4.54
N GLY A 964 -7.86 44.03 5.05
CA GLY A 964 -7.63 45.01 6.09
C GLY A 964 -6.38 45.85 5.84
N ARG A 965 -6.42 47.10 6.29
CA ARG A 965 -5.34 48.09 6.18
C ARG A 965 -5.18 48.74 7.55
N ILE A 966 -3.95 48.73 8.08
CA ILE A 966 -3.65 49.23 9.42
C ILE A 966 -2.79 50.48 9.32
N TYR A 967 -3.25 51.58 9.89
CA TYR A 967 -2.60 52.89 9.85
C TYR A 967 -2.21 53.37 11.24
N LYS A 968 -1.14 54.18 11.32
CA LYS A 968 -0.89 55.04 12.49
C LYS A 968 -1.80 56.26 12.48
N GLN A 969 -1.89 56.95 13.62
CA GLN A 969 -2.57 58.24 13.72
C GLN A 969 -2.03 59.31 12.75
N ASP A 970 -0.74 59.28 12.41
CA ASP A 970 -0.13 60.20 11.44
C ASP A 970 -0.50 59.89 9.97
N GLY A 971 -1.27 58.82 9.73
CA GLY A 971 -1.70 58.39 8.41
C GLY A 971 -0.78 57.39 7.73
N THR A 972 0.37 57.02 8.32
CA THR A 972 1.30 56.03 7.74
C THR A 972 0.67 54.63 7.74
N LEU A 973 0.67 53.96 6.58
CA LEU A 973 0.21 52.57 6.47
C LEU A 973 1.29 51.62 6.99
N VAL A 974 0.98 50.87 8.06
CA VAL A 974 1.96 49.99 8.73
C VAL A 974 1.78 48.52 8.39
N ALA A 975 0.55 48.08 8.08
CA ALA A 975 0.31 46.71 7.67
C ALA A 975 -0.92 46.56 6.77
N SER A 976 -0.95 45.49 5.99
CA SER A 976 -2.14 45.01 5.26
C SER A 976 -2.46 43.58 5.63
N THR A 977 -3.73 43.21 5.64
CA THR A 977 -4.20 41.88 5.98
C THR A 977 -5.19 41.35 4.96
N ALA A 978 -5.25 40.02 4.81
CA ALA A 978 -6.24 39.31 4.02
C ALA A 978 -6.66 38.03 4.75
N GLN A 979 -7.96 37.75 4.78
CA GLN A 979 -8.53 36.60 5.47
C GLN A 979 -9.68 35.99 4.67
N GLU A 980 -9.56 34.72 4.31
CA GLU A 980 -10.63 33.87 3.85
C GLU A 980 -11.25 33.12 5.03
N GLY A 981 -12.57 33.05 5.10
CA GLY A 981 -13.27 32.27 6.12
C GLY A 981 -14.56 31.62 5.64
N ILE A 982 -14.98 30.58 6.36
CA ILE A 982 -16.26 29.91 6.17
C ILE A 982 -17.30 30.58 7.08
N ILE A 983 -18.46 30.91 6.51
CA ILE A 983 -19.60 31.49 7.22
C ILE A 983 -20.83 30.64 6.91
N ARG A 984 -21.41 29.98 7.91
CA ARG A 984 -22.64 29.19 7.76
C ARG A 984 -23.72 29.69 8.71
N LEU A 985 -24.94 29.78 8.18
CA LEU A 985 -26.13 30.05 8.98
C LEU A 985 -26.42 28.91 9.95
N SER A 986 -27.05 29.21 11.08
CA SER A 986 -27.56 28.19 12.01
C SER A 986 -28.68 27.39 11.34
N LEU A 987 -28.85 26.12 11.72
CA LEU A 987 -29.85 25.22 11.14
C LEU A 987 -31.25 25.85 11.14
N ARG A 988 -31.64 26.47 12.26
CA ARG A 988 -32.90 27.19 12.43
C ARG A 988 -33.07 28.36 11.43
N SER A 989 -31.98 29.06 11.11
CA SER A 989 -32.00 30.19 10.16
C SER A 989 -32.01 29.70 8.71
N GLN A 990 -31.35 28.56 8.43
CA GLN A 990 -31.44 27.89 7.14
C GLN A 990 -32.86 27.41 6.85
N GLU A 991 -33.54 26.83 7.84
CA GLU A 991 -34.93 26.37 7.74
C GLU A 991 -35.89 27.54 7.48
N LYS A 992 -35.84 28.61 8.28
CA LYS A 992 -36.65 29.82 8.07
C LYS A 992 -36.46 30.44 6.68
N ARG A 993 -35.24 30.49 6.17
CA ARG A 993 -34.96 31.02 4.82
C ARG A 993 -35.44 30.08 3.72
N ARG A 994 -35.39 28.75 3.92
CA ARG A 994 -35.97 27.77 2.99
C ARG A 994 -37.49 27.88 2.93
N GLU A 995 -38.16 28.11 4.05
CA GLU A 995 -39.61 28.35 4.11
C GLU A 995 -40.00 29.64 3.39
N LYS A 996 -39.34 30.77 3.69
CA LYS A 996 -39.54 32.03 2.95
C LYS A 996 -39.27 31.92 1.45
N ALA A 997 -38.25 31.16 1.04
CA ALA A 997 -37.93 30.94 -0.37
C ALA A 997 -39.00 30.09 -1.08
N LYS A 998 -39.67 29.16 -0.36
CA LYS A 998 -40.82 28.42 -0.87
C LYS A 998 -42.05 29.31 -1.01
N GLU A 999 -42.30 30.22 -0.06
CA GLU A 999 -43.40 31.19 -0.13
C GLU A 999 -43.23 32.23 -1.24
N SER A 1000 -41.99 32.64 -1.58
CA SER A 1000 -41.75 33.60 -2.67
C SER A 1000 -41.77 32.99 -4.09
N LYS A 1001 -41.82 31.65 -4.19
CA LYS A 1001 -41.92 30.91 -5.45
C LYS A 1001 -43.34 30.42 -5.74
N LEU A 1002 -44.27 30.66 -4.81
CA LEU A 1002 -45.72 30.63 -4.99
C LEU A 1002 -46.20 32.05 -5.28
#